data_AF-A0A4P7PDE4-F1
#
_entry.id   AF-A0A4P7PDE4-F1
#
_cell.length_a   1.000
_cell.length_b   1.000
_cell.length_c   1.000
_cell.angle_alpha   90.00
_cell.angle_beta   90.00
_cell.angle_gamma   90.00
#
_symmetry.space_group_name_H-M   'P 1'
#
loop_
_entity.id
_entity.type
_entity.pdbx_description
1 polymer ?
#
loop_
_entity_poly.entity_id
_entity_poly.type
_entity_poly.pdbx_seq_one_letter_code
_entity_poly.pdbx_strand_id
1 'polypeptide(L)'
;MSLRAIFSRLMLCLCGLFALSSAYAQSLIIATPQQGVGIKVDVFDKPDASDGIPSSTSLVKFGLPAGFIPAVQSFKGKIYMFWSNNYDSEHIYSSHSTDGKNWSLAKTIPVNGYRWGGDISVTVFKQKLVLTFADPQHRLRTTSSADGVNWTDIQTVNTSPVVGVNSPVVYNGQLFVFYHKDDGKAKTVYYVNSNDGLLWGRETPAFEESTATPLIKVVPVVYNGTLWVYYTVENRLMYARTYDRGGHWGDRQELKGINSKLFLNSATMINDRVFVSNNTKTFYSSDGLNWNPYFAASGLNNFSSVLGVSYAITASDLTARNPQLPSDLATGLSHTDYATFAWRSFFALNNTAAAPLPANRGVGNPASSFADSGKVPKSPSPLLWQTFAHRTELFPGMNRNGAGGPTRPFGSDPQYSYIEFPNGAPLAPGASYAHYNNLDEATQIGQNAIFFPVNPPNVAKTTDARGDYAPSKDSQILFEAKANPVIYEYARKLTSYPNTNIVLPDGAVEVKAAWRKLADIPVQNQSRYHTATVVTYQGTDAKPVAHNEDYALVALHIIHKTPNYPTFIFATFEHEDALTLPDGKSPTGLYYIANYNRIAYPSATPLATNPPVATFSDGNTNHTVTLPREDFVESSVNPRIYSGTKGIPKGQAGPITVVQPPTVFNEVVAVNNQVQALMEGSGEFTHSVWKHYRLRGVQAIPSSEQTDPDYYLANIMVESSQPGIQLFRGSNSFPIPEDSVLTNTRDFKNIRVPDYDHSTKSTLTMGGCMGCHGIAQSQLQQGFSFLFDAIKPPKVKPRTPNFVEPTGFKNPETVGLPDPHTMSERARKYALGFQSQDVVEGTGK
;
A
#
# COMPACT_ATOMS: atom_id res chain seq x y z
N MET A 1 -25.18 -22.49 46.08
CA MET A 1 -24.71 -22.35 44.69
C MET A 1 -24.06 -23.66 44.28
N SER A 2 -24.56 -24.35 43.25
CA SER A 2 -24.12 -25.72 42.94
C SER A 2 -22.80 -25.74 42.16
N LEU A 3 -21.98 -26.77 42.36
CA LEU A 3 -20.71 -27.01 41.67
C LEU A 3 -20.83 -27.01 40.12
N ARG A 4 -22.05 -27.17 39.57
CA ARG A 4 -22.31 -27.03 38.13
C ARG A 4 -22.14 -25.59 37.63
N ALA A 5 -22.35 -24.57 38.46
CA ALA A 5 -22.18 -23.17 38.07
C ALA A 5 -20.70 -22.71 38.06
N ILE A 6 -19.82 -23.43 38.76
CA ILE A 6 -18.37 -23.14 38.79
C ILE A 6 -17.68 -23.83 37.60
N PHE A 7 -18.11 -25.03 37.21
CA PHE A 7 -17.58 -25.70 36.01
C PHE A 7 -18.00 -25.04 34.68
N SER A 8 -19.19 -24.42 34.62
CA SER A 8 -19.58 -23.64 33.43
C SER A 8 -18.87 -22.29 33.31
N ARG A 9 -18.24 -21.77 34.37
CA ARG A 9 -17.44 -20.53 34.32
C ARG A 9 -15.93 -20.76 34.19
N LEU A 10 -15.44 -21.96 34.52
CA LEU A 10 -14.04 -22.35 34.23
C LEU A 10 -13.84 -22.95 32.82
N MET A 11 -14.89 -23.42 32.13
CA MET A 11 -14.77 -23.85 30.71
C MET A 11 -14.87 -22.70 29.69
N LEU A 12 -15.25 -21.49 30.11
CA LEU A 12 -15.30 -20.29 29.25
C LEU A 12 -14.02 -19.44 29.32
N CYS A 13 -13.01 -19.86 30.09
CA CYS A 13 -11.72 -19.18 30.21
C CYS A 13 -10.52 -20.00 29.72
N LEU A 14 -10.76 -21.12 29.01
CA LEU A 14 -9.70 -21.97 28.45
C LEU A 14 -9.96 -22.44 27.00
N CYS A 15 -10.81 -21.72 26.26
CA CYS A 15 -11.03 -21.93 24.81
C CYS A 15 -10.60 -20.72 23.98
N GLY A 16 -9.50 -20.07 24.38
CA GLY A 16 -8.78 -19.06 23.59
C GLY A 16 -7.44 -19.55 23.04
N LEU A 17 -7.18 -20.85 23.10
CA LEU A 17 -5.96 -21.48 22.58
C LEU A 17 -6.35 -22.56 21.56
N PHE A 18 -5.80 -22.39 20.35
CA PHE A 18 -5.79 -23.31 19.21
C PHE A 18 -7.09 -23.50 18.43
N ALA A 19 -7.45 -22.48 17.65
CA ALA A 19 -7.90 -22.67 16.27
C ALA A 19 -7.42 -21.49 15.43
N LEU A 20 -6.11 -21.43 15.16
CA LEU A 20 -5.58 -20.60 14.08
C LEU A 20 -6.04 -21.24 12.76
N SER A 21 -7.25 -20.92 12.30
CA SER A 21 -7.59 -21.13 10.90
C SER A 21 -6.97 -19.98 10.13
N SER A 22 -5.76 -20.18 9.64
CA SER A 22 -5.12 -19.23 8.76
C SER A 22 -5.57 -19.43 7.33
N ALA A 23 -6.15 -18.37 6.81
CA ALA A 23 -6.69 -18.25 5.47
C ALA A 23 -5.80 -17.31 4.64
N TYR A 24 -4.48 -17.51 4.67
CA TYR A 24 -3.55 -16.77 3.81
C TYR A 24 -3.19 -17.65 2.61
N ALA A 25 -3.21 -17.12 1.39
CA ALA A 25 -2.69 -17.86 0.22
C ALA A 25 -1.30 -17.41 -0.24
N GLN A 26 -0.56 -16.65 0.57
CA GLN A 26 0.88 -16.61 0.37
C GLN A 26 1.42 -18.00 0.64
N SER A 27 2.17 -18.55 -0.31
CA SER A 27 2.67 -19.92 -0.19
C SER A 27 4.17 -19.91 0.00
N LEU A 28 4.66 -20.56 1.05
CA LEU A 28 6.08 -20.82 1.19
C LEU A 28 6.49 -21.91 0.20
N ILE A 29 7.60 -21.68 -0.49
CA ILE A 29 8.19 -22.62 -1.45
C ILE A 29 9.52 -23.09 -0.89
N ILE A 30 9.69 -24.40 -0.79
CA ILE A 30 10.96 -25.03 -0.39
C ILE A 30 11.46 -25.85 -1.56
N ALA A 31 12.54 -25.41 -2.19
CA ALA A 31 13.16 -26.07 -3.32
C ALA A 31 14.45 -26.80 -2.87
N THR A 32 14.47 -28.12 -3.05
CA THR A 32 15.58 -28.99 -2.62
C THR A 32 16.19 -29.68 -3.86
N PRO A 33 17.42 -29.32 -4.28
CA PRO A 33 18.07 -29.96 -5.41
C PRO A 33 18.42 -31.42 -5.08
N GLN A 34 18.30 -32.30 -6.06
CA GLN A 34 18.67 -33.71 -5.99
C GLN A 34 19.58 -34.03 -7.16
N GLN A 35 20.84 -34.36 -6.86
CA GLN A 35 21.83 -34.68 -7.89
C GLN A 35 21.34 -35.83 -8.78
N GLY A 36 21.39 -35.61 -10.10
CA GLY A 36 20.98 -36.61 -11.10
C GLY A 36 19.47 -36.86 -11.22
N VAL A 37 18.62 -36.13 -10.47
CA VAL A 37 17.16 -36.32 -10.49
C VAL A 37 16.43 -35.05 -10.91
N GLY A 38 16.67 -33.93 -10.23
CA GLY A 38 15.84 -32.74 -10.39
C GLY A 38 15.87 -31.83 -9.16
N ILE A 39 15.00 -30.83 -9.13
CA ILE A 39 14.76 -30.02 -7.94
C ILE A 39 13.36 -30.37 -7.42
N LYS A 40 13.30 -30.95 -6.23
CA LYS A 40 12.03 -31.22 -5.54
C LYS A 40 11.50 -29.91 -4.98
N VAL A 41 10.24 -29.59 -5.25
CA VAL A 41 9.60 -28.36 -4.79
C VAL A 41 8.42 -28.74 -3.89
N ASP A 42 8.50 -28.34 -2.63
CA ASP A 42 7.45 -28.50 -1.63
C ASP A 42 6.74 -27.15 -1.42
N VAL A 43 5.42 -27.11 -1.62
CA VAL A 43 4.59 -25.89 -1.49
C VAL A 43 3.78 -25.95 -0.21
N PHE A 44 3.74 -24.85 0.54
CA PHE A 44 3.01 -24.73 1.79
C PHE A 44 2.00 -23.58 1.68
N ASP A 45 0.77 -23.92 1.29
CA ASP A 45 -0.33 -22.95 1.17
C ASP A 45 -0.81 -22.41 2.54
N LYS A 46 -0.32 -22.96 3.66
CA LYS A 46 -0.60 -22.51 5.04
C LYS A 46 0.70 -22.34 5.83
N PRO A 47 1.53 -21.34 5.48
CA PRO A 47 2.90 -21.22 6.00
C PRO A 47 2.98 -20.94 7.51
N ASP A 48 1.87 -20.56 8.14
CA ASP A 48 1.79 -20.28 9.56
C ASP A 48 1.35 -21.50 10.41
N ALA A 49 0.92 -22.59 9.76
CA ALA A 49 0.71 -23.87 10.43
C ALA A 49 2.06 -24.40 10.98
N SER A 50 2.05 -24.95 12.19
CA SER A 50 3.28 -25.48 12.82
C SER A 50 3.59 -26.93 12.44
N ASP A 51 2.73 -27.59 11.67
CA ASP A 51 2.84 -29.00 11.31
C ASP A 51 3.86 -29.25 10.18
N GLY A 52 4.21 -28.21 9.40
CA GLY A 52 5.22 -28.30 8.36
C GLY A 52 4.86 -29.31 7.27
N ILE A 53 3.57 -29.46 6.95
CA ILE A 53 3.12 -30.40 5.94
C ILE A 53 2.93 -29.65 4.61
N PRO A 54 3.64 -30.05 3.53
CA PRO A 54 3.43 -29.42 2.23
C PRO A 54 2.02 -29.76 1.70
N SER A 55 1.34 -28.77 1.15
CA SER A 55 0.06 -28.95 0.45
C SER A 55 0.24 -29.66 -0.89
N SER A 56 1.42 -29.55 -1.48
CA SER A 56 1.80 -30.29 -2.68
C SER A 56 3.31 -30.40 -2.82
N THR A 57 3.73 -31.43 -3.55
CA THR A 57 5.12 -31.68 -3.90
C THR A 57 5.23 -31.89 -5.42
N SER A 58 6.16 -31.20 -6.06
CA SER A 58 6.46 -31.35 -7.49
C SER A 58 7.97 -31.56 -7.73
N LEU A 59 8.34 -31.88 -8.97
CA LEU A 59 9.73 -32.10 -9.38
C LEU A 59 10.04 -31.35 -10.68
N VAL A 60 11.03 -30.47 -10.63
CA VAL A 60 11.62 -29.84 -11.82
C VAL A 60 12.74 -30.73 -12.32
N LYS A 61 12.49 -31.46 -13.41
CA LYS A 61 13.44 -32.42 -13.99
C LYS A 61 14.47 -31.71 -14.86
N PHE A 62 15.72 -32.16 -14.79
CA PHE A 62 16.77 -31.78 -15.73
C PHE A 62 17.80 -32.91 -15.87
N GLY A 63 18.38 -33.07 -17.06
CA GLY A 63 19.09 -34.30 -17.49
C GLY A 63 20.55 -34.43 -17.06
N LEU A 64 21.10 -33.45 -16.34
CA LEU A 64 22.49 -33.42 -15.88
C LEU A 64 22.52 -33.15 -14.37
N PRO A 65 23.56 -33.53 -13.62
CA PRO A 65 23.64 -33.18 -12.20
C PRO A 65 23.75 -31.67 -11.95
N ALA A 66 22.84 -31.08 -11.15
CA ALA A 66 23.02 -29.71 -10.65
C ALA A 66 23.90 -29.80 -9.41
N GLY A 67 24.92 -28.95 -9.36
CA GLY A 67 25.85 -28.92 -8.25
C GLY A 67 25.42 -28.07 -7.08
N PHE A 68 24.41 -27.21 -7.23
CA PHE A 68 24.34 -26.00 -6.40
C PHE A 68 22.93 -25.67 -5.90
N ILE A 69 22.91 -24.81 -4.89
CA ILE A 69 21.72 -24.30 -4.22
C ILE A 69 20.97 -23.42 -5.24
N PRO A 70 19.72 -23.77 -5.61
CA PRO A 70 18.95 -22.91 -6.51
C PRO A 70 18.61 -21.58 -5.83
N ALA A 71 18.16 -20.60 -6.61
CA ALA A 71 17.59 -19.37 -6.10
C ALA A 71 16.14 -19.23 -6.59
N VAL A 72 15.24 -18.79 -5.70
CA VAL A 72 13.79 -18.73 -5.97
C VAL A 72 13.27 -17.33 -5.66
N GLN A 73 12.49 -16.75 -6.58
CA GLN A 73 11.99 -15.37 -6.45
C GLN A 73 10.60 -15.22 -7.08
N SER A 74 9.68 -14.52 -6.41
CA SER A 74 8.43 -14.07 -7.03
C SER A 74 8.71 -12.89 -7.96
N PHE A 75 8.11 -12.92 -9.14
CA PHE A 75 8.16 -11.85 -10.12
C PHE A 75 6.96 -11.92 -11.06
N LYS A 76 6.20 -10.81 -11.14
CA LYS A 76 5.10 -10.63 -12.08
C LYS A 76 4.08 -11.78 -12.10
N GLY A 77 3.68 -12.21 -10.90
CA GLY A 77 2.66 -13.26 -10.71
C GLY A 77 3.17 -14.69 -10.96
N LYS A 78 4.50 -14.86 -11.09
CA LYS A 78 5.15 -16.17 -11.23
C LYS A 78 6.26 -16.32 -10.20
N ILE A 79 6.56 -17.56 -9.88
CA ILE A 79 7.73 -17.98 -9.12
C ILE A 79 8.78 -18.39 -10.14
N TYR A 80 9.93 -17.74 -10.12
CA TYR A 80 11.09 -18.11 -10.93
C TYR A 80 12.09 -18.87 -10.07
N MET A 81 12.70 -19.90 -10.64
CA MET A 81 13.78 -20.66 -10.03
C MET A 81 14.98 -20.69 -10.97
N PHE A 82 16.16 -20.42 -10.42
CA PHE A 82 17.43 -20.35 -11.13
C PHE A 82 18.45 -21.32 -10.53
N TRP A 83 19.25 -21.99 -11.35
CA TRP A 83 20.30 -22.89 -10.87
C TRP A 83 21.46 -23.05 -11.85
N SER A 84 22.60 -23.50 -11.33
CA SER A 84 23.80 -23.83 -12.09
C SER A 84 23.94 -25.33 -12.30
N ASN A 85 24.75 -25.70 -13.29
CA ASN A 85 25.00 -27.08 -13.69
C ASN A 85 26.52 -27.36 -13.72
N ASN A 86 26.95 -28.45 -13.08
CA ASN A 86 28.36 -28.78 -12.94
C ASN A 86 29.12 -28.99 -14.25
N TYR A 87 28.41 -29.26 -15.35
CA TYR A 87 28.98 -29.55 -16.65
C TYR A 87 28.77 -28.42 -17.66
N ASP A 88 28.21 -27.28 -17.21
CA ASP A 88 27.87 -26.15 -18.06
C ASP A 88 28.11 -24.85 -17.30
N SER A 89 29.33 -24.33 -17.39
CA SER A 89 29.74 -23.05 -16.80
C SER A 89 29.30 -21.83 -17.60
N GLU A 90 28.73 -22.03 -18.79
CA GLU A 90 28.35 -20.95 -19.70
C GLU A 90 26.86 -20.60 -19.62
N HIS A 91 26.08 -21.34 -18.85
CA HIS A 91 24.65 -21.09 -18.73
C HIS A 91 24.12 -21.21 -17.30
N ILE A 92 23.25 -20.28 -16.95
CA ILE A 92 22.34 -20.39 -15.81
C ILE A 92 21.01 -20.97 -16.32
N TYR A 93 20.48 -21.96 -15.64
CA TYR A 93 19.20 -22.57 -15.96
C TYR A 93 18.09 -21.87 -15.20
N SER A 94 16.91 -21.79 -15.83
CA SER A 94 15.72 -21.18 -15.25
C SER A 94 14.47 -21.99 -15.55
N SER A 95 13.52 -21.98 -14.63
CA SER A 95 12.16 -22.48 -14.80
C SER A 95 11.22 -21.59 -14.00
N HIS A 96 9.95 -21.53 -14.42
CA HIS A 96 8.95 -20.73 -13.73
C HIS A 96 7.64 -21.49 -13.51
N SER A 97 6.88 -21.07 -12.52
CA SER A 97 5.57 -21.61 -12.18
C SER A 97 4.64 -20.50 -11.69
N THR A 98 3.32 -20.63 -11.90
CA THR A 98 2.32 -19.73 -11.31
C THR A 98 1.84 -20.19 -9.93
N ASP A 99 2.03 -21.48 -9.62
CA ASP A 99 1.47 -22.13 -8.42
C ASP A 99 2.53 -22.88 -7.60
N GLY A 100 3.76 -23.01 -8.09
CA GLY A 100 4.83 -23.83 -7.50
C GLY A 100 4.66 -25.33 -7.72
N LYS A 101 3.58 -25.74 -8.40
CA LYS A 101 3.18 -27.13 -8.63
C LYS A 101 3.50 -27.55 -10.06
N ASN A 102 3.20 -26.68 -11.02
CA ASN A 102 3.40 -26.90 -12.44
C ASN A 102 4.51 -25.99 -12.96
N TRP A 103 5.65 -26.57 -13.31
CA TRP A 103 6.85 -25.83 -13.72
C TRP A 103 7.07 -25.89 -15.24
N SER A 104 7.52 -24.80 -15.82
CA SER A 104 7.90 -24.73 -17.23
C SER A 104 9.11 -25.63 -17.52
N LEU A 105 9.29 -25.98 -18.80
CA LEU A 105 10.56 -26.56 -19.24
C LEU A 105 11.72 -25.61 -18.90
N ALA A 106 12.86 -26.20 -18.54
CA ALA A 106 14.06 -25.45 -18.23
C ALA A 106 14.57 -24.70 -19.46
N LYS A 107 14.95 -23.44 -19.27
CA LYS A 107 15.58 -22.58 -20.27
C LYS A 107 16.96 -22.15 -19.80
N THR A 108 17.88 -21.96 -20.73
CA THR A 108 19.23 -21.46 -20.44
C THR A 108 19.32 -19.95 -20.62
N ILE A 109 20.14 -19.33 -19.78
CA ILE A 109 20.51 -17.92 -19.80
C ILE A 109 22.02 -17.91 -20.01
N PRO A 110 22.53 -17.41 -21.16
CA PRO A 110 23.95 -17.38 -21.42
C PRO A 110 24.65 -16.45 -20.43
N VAL A 111 25.68 -16.98 -19.77
CA VAL A 111 26.58 -16.24 -18.90
C VAL A 111 28.01 -16.57 -19.32
N ASN A 112 28.86 -15.57 -19.53
CA ASN A 112 30.25 -15.75 -20.01
C ASN A 112 31.16 -16.37 -18.94
N GLY A 113 30.82 -17.56 -18.46
CA GLY A 113 31.45 -18.24 -17.33
C GLY A 113 30.88 -17.80 -15.97
N TYR A 114 30.71 -18.76 -15.07
CA TYR A 114 30.58 -18.53 -13.63
C TYR A 114 31.55 -19.40 -12.82
N ARG A 115 31.85 -18.99 -11.59
CA ARG A 115 32.72 -19.72 -10.66
C ARG A 115 32.13 -21.10 -10.37
N TRP A 116 32.91 -22.16 -10.57
CA TRP A 116 32.53 -23.49 -10.11
C TRP A 116 32.37 -23.50 -8.59
N GLY A 117 31.24 -23.98 -8.07
CA GLY A 117 30.96 -23.84 -6.63
C GLY A 117 30.38 -22.49 -6.22
N GLY A 118 30.14 -21.57 -7.17
CA GLY A 118 29.61 -20.24 -6.89
C GLY A 118 28.10 -20.22 -6.69
N ASP A 119 27.64 -19.37 -5.77
CA ASP A 119 26.22 -19.10 -5.56
C ASP A 119 25.64 -18.27 -6.71
N ILE A 120 24.52 -18.73 -7.24
CA ILE A 120 23.61 -17.91 -8.05
C ILE A 120 22.56 -17.38 -7.10
N SER A 121 22.32 -16.08 -7.17
CA SER A 121 21.31 -15.42 -6.35
C SER A 121 20.44 -14.52 -7.21
N VAL A 122 19.21 -14.27 -6.75
CA VAL A 122 18.24 -13.43 -7.45
C VAL A 122 17.48 -12.54 -6.47
N THR A 123 17.09 -11.36 -6.92
CA THR A 123 16.10 -10.49 -6.25
C THR A 123 15.32 -9.71 -7.31
N VAL A 124 14.20 -9.09 -6.94
CA VAL A 124 13.58 -8.06 -7.80
C VAL A 124 14.05 -6.68 -7.36
N PHE A 125 14.45 -5.83 -8.30
CA PHE A 125 14.77 -4.43 -8.05
C PHE A 125 14.34 -3.60 -9.25
N LYS A 126 13.68 -2.45 -9.01
CA LYS A 126 13.20 -1.54 -10.06
C LYS A 126 12.46 -2.27 -11.20
N GLN A 127 11.50 -3.12 -10.82
CA GLN A 127 10.65 -3.89 -11.74
C GLN A 127 11.40 -4.90 -12.63
N LYS A 128 12.62 -5.30 -12.25
CA LYS A 128 13.42 -6.29 -12.96
C LYS A 128 13.88 -7.40 -12.02
N LEU A 129 13.91 -8.63 -12.51
CA LEU A 129 14.74 -9.67 -11.90
C LEU A 129 16.21 -9.26 -12.06
N VAL A 130 16.99 -9.36 -10.99
CA VAL A 130 18.44 -9.12 -10.99
C VAL A 130 19.11 -10.40 -10.53
N LEU A 131 19.84 -11.04 -11.44
CA LEU A 131 20.70 -12.18 -11.14
C LEU A 131 22.09 -11.69 -10.77
N THR A 132 22.62 -12.28 -9.70
CA THR A 132 23.97 -12.01 -9.20
C THR A 132 24.72 -13.32 -9.05
N PHE A 133 25.98 -13.33 -9.51
CA PHE A 133 26.85 -14.51 -9.48
C PHE A 133 28.33 -14.08 -9.51
N ALA A 134 29.24 -15.00 -9.21
CA ALA A 134 30.68 -14.78 -9.37
C ALA A 134 31.16 -15.37 -10.71
N ASP A 135 32.04 -14.67 -11.43
CA ASP A 135 32.71 -15.20 -12.63
C ASP A 135 33.87 -16.16 -12.27
N PRO A 136 34.52 -16.84 -13.24
CA PRO A 136 35.64 -17.74 -12.97
C PRO A 136 36.87 -17.05 -12.35
N GLN A 137 36.96 -15.71 -12.39
CA GLN A 137 37.97 -14.92 -11.70
C GLN A 137 37.46 -14.40 -10.34
N HIS A 138 36.37 -14.97 -9.82
CA HIS A 138 35.75 -14.64 -8.54
C HIS A 138 35.34 -13.16 -8.42
N ARG A 139 35.05 -12.50 -9.56
CA ARG A 139 34.48 -11.15 -9.58
C ARG A 139 32.97 -11.22 -9.58
N LEU A 140 32.32 -10.29 -8.90
CA LEU A 140 30.88 -10.20 -8.86
C LEU A 140 30.32 -9.70 -10.21
N ARG A 141 29.33 -10.41 -10.73
CA ARG A 141 28.66 -10.12 -12.00
C ARG A 141 27.15 -10.01 -11.80
N THR A 142 26.52 -9.22 -12.65
CA THR A 142 25.06 -9.08 -12.66
C THR A 142 24.50 -9.08 -14.08
N THR A 143 23.26 -9.55 -14.20
CA THR A 143 22.41 -9.36 -15.38
C THR A 143 20.97 -9.18 -14.89
N SER A 144 20.12 -8.53 -15.70
CA SER A 144 18.75 -8.24 -15.32
C SER A 144 17.75 -8.57 -16.42
N SER A 145 16.50 -8.77 -16.03
CA SER A 145 15.40 -9.04 -16.96
C SER A 145 14.11 -8.36 -16.51
N ALA A 146 13.44 -7.68 -17.44
CA ALA A 146 12.15 -7.02 -17.19
C ALA A 146 10.94 -7.96 -17.37
N ASP A 147 11.15 -9.14 -17.96
CA ASP A 147 10.11 -10.12 -18.31
C ASP A 147 10.43 -11.56 -17.86
N GLY A 148 11.63 -11.78 -17.31
CA GLY A 148 12.15 -13.09 -16.91
C GLY A 148 12.52 -13.99 -18.09
N VAL A 149 12.61 -13.45 -19.30
CA VAL A 149 12.93 -14.19 -20.54
C VAL A 149 14.10 -13.56 -21.26
N ASN A 150 14.06 -12.24 -21.49
CA ASN A 150 15.11 -11.48 -22.14
C ASN A 150 16.04 -10.86 -21.10
N TRP A 151 17.34 -11.12 -21.22
CA TRP A 151 18.35 -10.72 -20.24
C TRP A 151 19.31 -9.70 -20.84
N THR A 152 19.71 -8.72 -20.03
CA THR A 152 20.70 -7.70 -20.42
C THR A 152 22.11 -8.26 -20.51
N ASP A 153 23.00 -7.52 -21.17
CA ASP A 153 24.43 -7.83 -21.15
C ASP A 153 24.99 -7.88 -19.72
N ILE A 154 25.93 -8.80 -19.51
CA ILE A 154 26.53 -9.06 -18.20
C ILE A 154 27.39 -7.88 -17.77
N GLN A 155 27.08 -7.31 -16.61
CA GLN A 155 27.82 -6.22 -16.00
C GLN A 155 28.79 -6.73 -14.93
N THR A 156 29.95 -6.07 -14.81
CA THR A 156 30.88 -6.30 -13.70
C THR A 156 30.54 -5.37 -12.56
N VAL A 157 30.46 -5.89 -11.33
CA VAL A 157 30.42 -5.06 -10.13
C VAL A 157 31.85 -4.90 -9.63
N ASN A 158 32.26 -3.66 -9.37
CA ASN A 158 33.63 -3.35 -8.93
C ASN A 158 33.85 -3.77 -7.47
N THR A 159 34.10 -5.06 -7.27
CA THR A 159 34.49 -5.67 -5.98
C THR A 159 35.94 -6.14 -6.03
N SER A 160 36.52 -6.47 -4.87
CA SER A 160 37.74 -7.28 -4.84
C SER A 160 37.52 -8.59 -5.64
N PRO A 161 38.51 -9.08 -6.41
CA PRO A 161 38.36 -10.23 -7.30
C PRO A 161 38.32 -11.58 -6.58
N VAL A 162 37.91 -11.66 -5.31
CA VAL A 162 37.90 -12.91 -4.52
C VAL A 162 36.58 -13.04 -3.77
N VAL A 163 35.46 -13.07 -4.49
CA VAL A 163 34.11 -13.23 -3.93
C VAL A 163 33.78 -14.72 -3.75
N GLY A 164 33.42 -15.13 -2.52
CA GLY A 164 33.09 -16.53 -2.21
C GLY A 164 31.60 -16.84 -2.34
N VAL A 165 30.79 -16.11 -1.55
CA VAL A 165 29.33 -16.23 -1.47
C VAL A 165 28.73 -14.86 -1.74
N ASN A 166 27.66 -14.76 -2.50
CA ASN A 166 26.95 -13.49 -2.72
C ASN A 166 25.46 -13.63 -2.39
N SER A 167 24.87 -12.61 -1.79
CA SER A 167 23.45 -12.63 -1.42
C SER A 167 22.84 -11.22 -1.53
N PRO A 168 21.97 -11.00 -2.53
CA PRO A 168 21.29 -9.73 -2.73
C PRO A 168 20.12 -9.57 -1.77
N VAL A 169 19.83 -8.32 -1.41
CA VAL A 169 18.62 -7.93 -0.68
C VAL A 169 18.27 -6.50 -1.05
N VAL A 170 16.99 -6.20 -1.24
CA VAL A 170 16.54 -4.81 -1.36
C VAL A 170 16.18 -4.33 0.04
N TYR A 171 16.85 -3.29 0.50
CA TYR A 171 16.51 -2.67 1.78
C TYR A 171 16.55 -1.19 1.58
N ASN A 172 15.55 -0.50 2.13
CA ASN A 172 15.52 0.95 2.11
C ASN A 172 15.75 1.42 0.67
N GLY A 173 14.93 0.87 -0.25
CA GLY A 173 15.00 0.87 -1.73
C GLY A 173 16.35 1.06 -2.45
N GLN A 174 17.43 0.63 -1.83
CA GLN A 174 18.68 0.32 -2.50
C GLN A 174 18.79 -1.20 -2.65
N LEU A 175 19.46 -1.63 -3.72
CA LEU A 175 19.87 -3.02 -3.89
C LEU A 175 21.22 -3.21 -3.18
N PHE A 176 21.27 -4.02 -2.13
CA PHE A 176 22.50 -4.46 -1.48
C PHE A 176 22.89 -5.84 -2.01
N VAL A 177 24.20 -6.09 -2.14
CA VAL A 177 24.75 -7.43 -2.32
C VAL A 177 25.80 -7.68 -1.26
N PHE A 178 25.49 -8.58 -0.34
CA PHE A 178 26.39 -9.01 0.73
C PHE A 178 27.28 -10.16 0.27
N TYR A 179 28.54 -10.17 0.70
CA TYR A 179 29.48 -11.25 0.42
C TYR A 179 30.60 -11.32 1.45
N HIS A 180 31.38 -12.39 1.39
CA HIS A 180 32.68 -12.49 2.05
C HIS A 180 33.74 -12.98 1.06
N LYS A 181 35.01 -12.80 1.44
CA LYS A 181 36.12 -13.23 0.59
C LYS A 181 36.26 -14.76 0.54
N ASP A 182 36.73 -15.26 -0.60
CA ASP A 182 36.99 -16.68 -0.87
C ASP A 182 38.45 -17.07 -0.63
N ASP A 183 39.01 -16.70 0.52
CA ASP A 183 40.42 -16.93 0.86
C ASP A 183 40.63 -17.99 1.96
N GLY A 184 39.54 -18.64 2.40
CA GLY A 184 39.53 -19.59 3.52
C GLY A 184 39.86 -18.97 4.88
N LYS A 185 40.02 -17.65 4.97
CA LYS A 185 40.37 -16.90 6.18
C LYS A 185 39.43 -15.71 6.40
N ALA A 186 38.36 -15.61 5.63
CA ALA A 186 37.46 -14.47 5.65
C ALA A 186 36.83 -14.27 7.02
N LYS A 187 37.06 -13.09 7.60
CA LYS A 187 36.44 -12.65 8.86
C LYS A 187 35.49 -11.47 8.66
N THR A 188 35.55 -10.82 7.51
CA THR A 188 34.77 -9.62 7.22
C THR A 188 33.65 -9.95 6.25
N VAL A 189 32.44 -9.52 6.59
CA VAL A 189 31.33 -9.41 5.65
C VAL A 189 31.44 -8.06 4.96
N TYR A 190 31.35 -8.05 3.64
CA TYR A 190 31.34 -6.87 2.79
C TYR A 190 29.97 -6.71 2.14
N TYR A 191 29.67 -5.49 1.70
CA TYR A 191 28.59 -5.25 0.76
C TYR A 191 28.98 -4.20 -0.28
N VAL A 192 28.25 -4.26 -1.39
CA VAL A 192 28.11 -3.19 -2.37
C VAL A 192 26.63 -2.88 -2.51
N ASN A 193 26.27 -1.64 -2.80
CA ASN A 193 24.88 -1.24 -3.01
C ASN A 193 24.69 -0.44 -4.30
N SER A 194 23.46 -0.37 -4.78
CA SER A 194 23.08 0.37 -5.98
C SER A 194 21.70 1.02 -5.83
N ASN A 195 21.54 2.21 -6.42
CA ASN A 195 20.27 2.95 -6.47
C ASN A 195 19.46 2.65 -7.74
N ASP A 196 20.11 2.12 -8.78
CA ASP A 196 19.54 1.91 -10.13
C ASP A 196 19.75 0.49 -10.67
N GLY A 197 20.53 -0.34 -9.98
CA GLY A 197 20.89 -1.71 -10.36
C GLY A 197 21.98 -1.78 -11.44
N LEU A 198 22.54 -0.63 -11.84
CA LEU A 198 23.53 -0.51 -12.92
C LEU A 198 24.84 0.08 -12.39
N LEU A 199 24.75 1.20 -11.67
CA LEU A 199 25.87 1.86 -11.02
C LEU A 199 25.98 1.36 -9.60
N TRP A 200 27.16 0.85 -9.26
CA TRP A 200 27.44 0.26 -7.96
C TRP A 200 28.33 1.17 -7.13
N GLY A 201 27.97 1.30 -5.86
CA GLY A 201 28.79 1.96 -4.85
C GLY A 201 30.09 1.21 -4.58
N ARG A 202 30.92 1.82 -3.74
CA ARG A 202 32.20 1.23 -3.33
C ARG A 202 31.95 0.02 -2.40
N GLU A 203 32.77 -1.01 -2.56
CA GLU A 203 32.91 -2.09 -1.56
C GLU A 203 33.10 -1.50 -0.16
N THR A 204 32.21 -1.89 0.75
CA THR A 204 32.18 -1.40 2.13
C THR A 204 32.19 -2.58 3.10
N PRO A 205 33.09 -2.61 4.11
CA PRO A 205 33.01 -3.61 5.17
C PRO A 205 31.75 -3.36 6.01
N ALA A 206 30.88 -4.37 6.12
CA ALA A 206 29.72 -4.35 7.02
C ALA A 206 30.19 -4.49 8.47
N PHE A 207 30.83 -5.62 8.76
CA PHE A 207 31.37 -5.95 10.08
C PHE A 207 32.46 -7.02 9.96
N GLU A 208 33.32 -7.08 10.97
CA GLU A 208 34.34 -8.11 11.12
C GLU A 208 34.01 -9.01 12.32
N GLU A 209 34.11 -10.32 12.13
CA GLU A 209 33.96 -11.30 13.19
C GLU A 209 35.22 -11.43 14.03
N SER A 210 35.04 -11.40 15.36
CA SER A 210 36.12 -11.45 16.34
C SER A 210 36.67 -12.87 16.55
N THR A 211 36.01 -13.89 16.03
CA THR A 211 36.39 -15.29 16.24
C THR A 211 37.61 -15.70 15.41
N ALA A 212 38.38 -16.68 15.89
CA ALA A 212 39.45 -17.30 15.10
C ALA A 212 38.93 -18.09 13.89
N THR A 213 37.62 -18.37 13.81
CA THR A 213 36.98 -19.18 12.77
C THR A 213 36.50 -18.33 11.58
N PRO A 214 36.81 -18.73 10.33
CA PRO A 214 36.34 -18.07 9.10
C PRO A 214 34.82 -18.10 8.89
N LEU A 215 34.32 -17.17 8.09
CA LEU A 215 32.95 -17.09 7.57
C LEU A 215 32.71 -18.15 6.48
N ILE A 216 31.50 -18.71 6.45
CA ILE A 216 31.09 -19.74 5.48
C ILE A 216 29.90 -19.29 4.62
N LYS A 217 28.91 -18.63 5.21
CA LYS A 217 27.73 -18.16 4.50
C LYS A 217 27.18 -16.90 5.14
N VAL A 218 26.61 -16.02 4.31
CA VAL A 218 25.81 -14.86 4.68
C VAL A 218 24.43 -15.00 4.04
N VAL A 219 23.38 -14.68 4.78
CA VAL A 219 21.97 -14.81 4.38
C VAL A 219 21.21 -13.58 4.87
N PRO A 220 21.05 -12.54 4.03
CA PRO A 220 20.31 -11.35 4.37
C PRO A 220 18.80 -11.53 4.16
N VAL A 221 18.00 -10.83 4.96
CA VAL A 221 16.55 -10.69 4.79
C VAL A 221 16.06 -9.42 5.47
N VAL A 222 15.08 -8.73 4.89
CA VAL A 222 14.40 -7.63 5.59
C VAL A 222 13.22 -8.22 6.35
N TYR A 223 13.24 -8.03 7.66
CA TYR A 223 12.23 -8.56 8.57
C TYR A 223 11.94 -7.54 9.65
N ASN A 224 10.65 -7.28 9.88
CA ASN A 224 10.16 -6.31 10.86
C ASN A 224 10.80 -4.92 10.67
N GLY A 225 10.85 -4.46 9.41
CA GLY A 225 11.39 -3.16 9.04
C GLY A 225 12.90 -3.00 9.12
N THR A 226 13.64 -4.05 9.51
CA THR A 226 15.09 -4.03 9.72
C THR A 226 15.78 -4.99 8.75
N LEU A 227 16.97 -4.64 8.29
CA LEU A 227 17.80 -5.58 7.54
C LEU A 227 18.53 -6.52 8.50
N TRP A 228 18.21 -7.80 8.42
CA TRP A 228 18.91 -8.86 9.15
C TRP A 228 19.94 -9.50 8.26
N VAL A 229 21.14 -9.70 8.79
CA VAL A 229 22.19 -10.50 8.17
C VAL A 229 22.48 -11.69 9.07
N TYR A 230 21.95 -12.85 8.68
CA TYR A 230 22.29 -14.12 9.30
C TYR A 230 23.56 -14.67 8.68
N TYR A 231 24.42 -15.31 9.47
CA TYR A 231 25.67 -15.87 8.97
C TYR A 231 26.10 -17.10 9.73
N THR A 232 26.86 -17.96 9.05
CA THR A 232 27.46 -19.17 9.62
C THR A 232 28.98 -19.08 9.56
N VAL A 233 29.65 -19.44 10.64
CA VAL A 233 31.11 -19.56 10.72
C VAL A 233 31.57 -21.03 10.62
N GLU A 234 32.87 -21.27 10.46
CA GLU A 234 33.45 -22.59 10.17
C GLU A 234 33.13 -23.65 11.23
N ASN A 235 33.11 -23.29 12.51
CA ASN A 235 32.69 -24.17 13.61
C ASN A 235 31.17 -24.43 13.64
N ARG A 236 30.44 -23.98 12.61
CA ARG A 236 29.00 -24.18 12.40
C ARG A 236 28.10 -23.45 13.39
N LEU A 237 28.65 -22.53 14.17
CA LEU A 237 27.87 -21.59 14.94
C LEU A 237 27.20 -20.57 14.00
N MET A 238 26.01 -20.12 14.39
CA MET A 238 25.18 -19.24 13.59
C MET A 238 24.80 -18.01 14.40
N TYR A 239 24.86 -16.87 13.72
CA TYR A 239 24.66 -15.58 14.34
C TYR A 239 23.81 -14.68 13.45
N ALA A 240 23.34 -13.58 14.04
CA ALA A 240 22.71 -12.48 13.35
C ALA A 240 23.36 -11.16 13.74
N ARG A 241 23.35 -10.21 12.80
CA ARG A 241 23.45 -8.78 13.08
C ARG A 241 22.34 -8.06 12.33
N THR A 242 21.84 -7.00 12.93
CA THR A 242 20.86 -6.11 12.31
C THR A 242 21.55 -4.88 11.75
N TYR A 243 21.12 -4.42 10.60
CA TYR A 243 21.46 -3.12 10.05
C TYR A 243 20.22 -2.25 10.14
N ASP A 244 20.30 -1.26 11.02
CA ASP A 244 19.19 -0.35 11.20
C ASP A 244 19.07 0.61 10.02
N ARG A 245 17.94 1.28 10.01
CA ARG A 245 17.55 2.24 8.99
C ARG A 245 18.42 3.51 9.05
N GLY A 246 19.05 3.75 10.20
CA GLY A 246 20.05 4.79 10.38
C GLY A 246 21.43 4.49 9.79
N GLY A 247 21.62 3.29 9.26
CA GLY A 247 22.88 2.86 8.70
C GLY A 247 23.88 2.34 9.73
N HIS A 248 23.41 1.95 10.91
CA HIS A 248 24.25 1.38 11.96
C HIS A 248 24.07 -0.15 12.08
N TRP A 249 25.18 -0.83 12.32
CA TRP A 249 25.20 -2.25 12.63
C TRP A 249 25.00 -2.48 14.12
N GLY A 250 24.05 -3.36 14.45
CA GLY A 250 23.84 -3.86 15.80
C GLY A 250 24.90 -4.88 16.23
N ASP A 251 24.83 -5.23 17.51
CA ASP A 251 25.68 -6.25 18.12
C ASP A 251 25.44 -7.65 17.54
N ARG A 252 26.45 -8.51 17.68
CA ARG A 252 26.35 -9.93 17.33
C ARG A 252 25.37 -10.62 18.27
N GLN A 253 24.43 -11.36 17.68
CA GLN A 253 23.42 -12.14 18.40
C GLN A 253 23.48 -13.61 18.00
N GLU A 254 23.38 -14.52 18.96
CA GLU A 254 23.40 -15.97 18.71
C GLU A 254 22.02 -16.49 18.32
N LEU A 255 21.97 -17.38 17.32
CA LEU A 255 20.73 -18.05 16.93
C LEU A 255 20.46 -19.25 17.83
N LYS A 256 19.25 -19.35 18.37
CA LYS A 256 18.82 -20.46 19.25
C LYS A 256 17.82 -21.36 18.54
N GLY A 257 17.85 -22.65 18.85
CA GLY A 257 16.88 -23.64 18.34
C GLY A 257 17.24 -24.32 17.02
N ILE A 258 18.30 -23.85 16.32
CA ILE A 258 18.84 -24.51 15.14
C ILE A 258 19.89 -25.55 15.57
N ASN A 259 19.42 -26.75 15.93
CA ASN A 259 20.28 -27.87 16.32
C ASN A 259 20.84 -28.59 15.07
N SER A 260 21.76 -27.93 14.36
CA SER A 260 22.40 -28.45 13.15
C SER A 260 23.91 -28.19 13.15
N LYS A 261 24.68 -29.10 12.54
CA LYS A 261 26.13 -28.96 12.30
C LYS A 261 26.46 -28.46 10.89
N LEU A 262 25.50 -27.79 10.22
CA LEU A 262 25.60 -27.35 8.82
C LEU A 262 25.30 -25.86 8.69
N PHE A 263 25.47 -25.28 7.50
CA PHE A 263 25.34 -23.84 7.26
C PHE A 263 23.92 -23.43 6.82
N LEU A 264 23.57 -22.17 7.07
CA LEU A 264 22.36 -21.54 6.55
C LEU A 264 22.46 -21.38 5.02
N ASN A 265 21.36 -21.49 4.29
CA ASN A 265 21.35 -21.36 2.82
C ASN A 265 20.61 -20.10 2.34
N SER A 266 19.43 -19.84 2.89
CA SER A 266 18.53 -18.77 2.44
C SER A 266 17.54 -18.39 3.54
N ALA A 267 16.95 -17.22 3.39
CA ALA A 267 15.92 -16.71 4.27
C ALA A 267 14.80 -16.06 3.45
N THR A 268 13.58 -16.11 3.98
CA THR A 268 12.44 -15.37 3.43
C THR A 268 11.48 -15.01 4.55
N MET A 269 10.45 -14.22 4.26
CA MET A 269 9.42 -13.88 5.24
C MET A 269 8.03 -13.95 4.61
N ILE A 270 7.05 -14.31 5.44
CA ILE A 270 5.62 -14.23 5.13
C ILE A 270 4.97 -13.59 6.34
N ASN A 271 4.28 -12.46 6.14
CA ASN A 271 3.65 -11.71 7.22
C ASN A 271 4.65 -11.40 8.36
N ASP A 272 4.36 -11.80 9.58
CA ASP A 272 5.14 -11.58 10.79
C ASP A 272 6.16 -12.70 11.08
N ARG A 273 6.32 -13.68 10.19
CA ARG A 273 7.27 -14.79 10.34
C ARG A 273 8.41 -14.71 9.36
N VAL A 274 9.62 -14.94 9.88
CA VAL A 274 10.82 -15.16 9.08
C VAL A 274 11.15 -16.65 9.06
N PHE A 275 11.64 -17.12 7.92
CA PHE A 275 12.04 -18.51 7.70
C PHE A 275 13.51 -18.56 7.29
N VAL A 276 14.21 -19.58 7.74
CA VAL A 276 15.58 -19.91 7.27
C VAL A 276 15.68 -21.38 6.92
N SER A 277 16.47 -21.67 5.88
CA SER A 277 16.82 -23.03 5.50
C SER A 277 18.24 -23.36 5.95
N ASN A 278 18.43 -24.54 6.54
CA ASN A 278 19.71 -25.13 6.89
C ASN A 278 19.74 -26.57 6.36
N ASN A 279 20.53 -26.82 5.32
CA ASN A 279 20.51 -28.09 4.59
C ASN A 279 19.08 -28.45 4.12
N THR A 280 18.55 -29.63 4.44
CA THR A 280 17.17 -30.04 4.12
C THR A 280 16.12 -29.61 5.13
N LYS A 281 16.52 -28.86 6.17
CA LYS A 281 15.62 -28.42 7.24
C LYS A 281 15.28 -26.95 7.08
N THR A 282 14.03 -26.62 7.36
CA THR A 282 13.53 -25.25 7.43
C THR A 282 13.09 -24.96 8.84
N PHE A 283 13.34 -23.74 9.28
CA PHE A 283 12.98 -23.22 10.59
C PHE A 283 12.21 -21.91 10.42
N TYR A 284 11.36 -21.60 11.38
CA TYR A 284 10.65 -20.33 11.44
C TYR A 284 10.90 -19.61 12.76
N SER A 285 10.78 -18.29 12.75
CA SER A 285 10.87 -17.44 13.93
C SER A 285 9.89 -16.26 13.83
N SER A 286 9.46 -15.77 14.99
CA SER A 286 8.66 -14.55 15.15
C SER A 286 9.44 -13.41 15.83
N ASP A 287 10.73 -13.61 16.09
CA ASP A 287 11.62 -12.59 16.66
C ASP A 287 12.99 -12.51 15.95
N GLY A 288 13.27 -13.41 15.01
CA GLY A 288 14.52 -13.50 14.26
C GLY A 288 15.66 -14.23 14.97
N LEU A 289 15.51 -14.62 16.24
CA LEU A 289 16.59 -15.19 17.06
C LEU A 289 16.27 -16.58 17.61
N ASN A 290 15.01 -16.81 18.01
CA ASN A 290 14.54 -18.06 18.54
C ASN A 290 13.82 -18.83 17.43
N TRP A 291 14.43 -19.92 16.99
CA TRP A 291 14.00 -20.69 15.83
C TRP A 291 13.32 -22.00 16.23
N ASN A 292 12.20 -22.29 15.58
CA ASN A 292 11.46 -23.54 15.73
C ASN A 292 11.58 -24.35 14.44
N PRO A 293 11.77 -25.68 14.52
CA PRO A 293 11.69 -26.54 13.35
C PRO A 293 10.35 -26.35 12.63
N TYR A 294 10.41 -26.20 11.31
CA TYR A 294 9.23 -26.08 10.44
C TYR A 294 9.07 -27.34 9.60
N PHE A 295 10.05 -27.64 8.76
CA PHE A 295 9.99 -28.75 7.80
C PHE A 295 11.34 -29.45 7.70
N ALA A 296 11.34 -30.74 7.35
CA ALA A 296 12.55 -31.50 7.05
C ALA A 296 12.31 -32.42 5.85
N ALA A 297 13.03 -32.19 4.75
CA ALA A 297 12.91 -33.05 3.58
C ALA A 297 13.54 -34.42 3.87
N SER A 298 12.70 -35.46 3.90
CA SER A 298 13.12 -36.84 4.20
C SER A 298 13.96 -37.44 3.06
N GLY A 299 15.01 -38.19 3.42
CA GLY A 299 15.84 -38.94 2.46
C GLY A 299 16.83 -38.09 1.66
N LEU A 300 16.96 -36.79 1.95
CA LEU A 300 17.74 -35.82 1.16
C LEU A 300 18.91 -35.18 1.93
N ASN A 301 19.36 -35.79 3.03
CA ASN A 301 20.24 -35.18 4.05
C ASN A 301 21.59 -34.62 3.55
N ASN A 302 21.96 -34.81 2.27
CA ASN A 302 23.16 -34.27 1.66
C ASN A 302 22.90 -33.03 0.78
N PHE A 303 21.66 -32.52 0.73
CA PHE A 303 21.24 -31.45 -0.18
C PHE A 303 20.77 -30.19 0.55
N SER A 304 21.17 -29.03 0.05
CA SER A 304 20.78 -27.74 0.59
C SER A 304 19.52 -27.19 -0.06
N SER A 305 18.46 -27.05 0.73
CA SER A 305 17.20 -26.41 0.33
C SER A 305 17.32 -24.88 0.33
N VAL A 306 16.56 -24.24 -0.56
CA VAL A 306 16.35 -22.79 -0.65
C VAL A 306 14.87 -22.47 -0.44
N LEU A 307 14.60 -21.27 0.04
CA LEU A 307 13.26 -20.75 0.28
C LEU A 307 12.87 -19.74 -0.81
N GLY A 308 11.59 -19.71 -1.13
CA GLY A 308 10.94 -18.67 -1.91
C GLY A 308 9.49 -18.49 -1.47
N VAL A 309 8.81 -17.48 -2.01
CA VAL A 309 7.40 -17.20 -1.69
C VAL A 309 6.62 -17.00 -2.98
N SER A 310 5.41 -17.55 -3.02
CA SER A 310 4.41 -17.18 -4.02
C SER A 310 3.45 -16.16 -3.43
N TYR A 311 3.27 -15.03 -4.12
CA TYR A 311 2.27 -14.02 -3.76
C TYR A 311 0.99 -14.11 -4.59
N ALA A 312 0.90 -15.06 -5.53
CA ALA A 312 -0.26 -15.22 -6.40
C ALA A 312 -1.58 -15.31 -5.62
N ILE A 313 -2.64 -14.69 -6.16
CA ILE A 313 -3.99 -14.81 -5.61
C ILE A 313 -4.60 -16.14 -6.05
N THR A 314 -5.25 -16.82 -5.12
CA THR A 314 -5.94 -18.10 -5.33
C THR A 314 -7.42 -17.98 -5.05
N ALA A 315 -8.22 -18.95 -5.49
CA ALA A 315 -9.64 -19.02 -5.13
C ALA A 315 -9.87 -19.09 -3.61
N SER A 316 -8.88 -19.62 -2.86
CA SER A 316 -8.95 -19.68 -1.40
C SER A 316 -8.88 -18.29 -0.76
N ASP A 317 -8.15 -17.32 -1.31
CA ASP A 317 -8.12 -15.95 -0.76
C ASP A 317 -9.53 -15.32 -0.76
N LEU A 318 -10.34 -15.64 -1.76
CA LEU A 318 -11.68 -15.09 -1.97
C LEU A 318 -12.77 -15.79 -1.14
N THR A 319 -12.59 -17.09 -0.87
CA THR A 319 -13.64 -17.95 -0.31
C THR A 319 -13.34 -18.48 1.09
N ALA A 320 -12.09 -18.40 1.54
CA ALA A 320 -11.73 -18.84 2.88
C ALA A 320 -12.39 -17.94 3.93
N ARG A 321 -12.80 -18.57 5.02
CA ARG A 321 -13.33 -17.87 6.19
C ARG A 321 -12.20 -17.19 6.94
N ASN A 322 -12.54 -16.12 7.65
CA ASN A 322 -11.60 -15.36 8.45
C ASN A 322 -10.42 -14.75 7.66
N PRO A 323 -10.63 -14.13 6.48
CA PRO A 323 -9.54 -13.48 5.76
C PRO A 323 -8.92 -12.41 6.66
N GLN A 324 -7.62 -12.55 6.92
CA GLN A 324 -6.88 -11.64 7.77
C GLN A 324 -6.24 -10.54 6.92
N LEU A 325 -6.15 -9.35 7.51
CA LEU A 325 -5.39 -8.27 6.92
C LEU A 325 -3.89 -8.68 6.88
N PRO A 326 -3.21 -8.63 5.72
CA PRO A 326 -1.80 -9.01 5.62
C PRO A 326 -0.93 -8.13 6.52
N SER A 327 -0.08 -8.69 7.38
CA SER A 327 0.65 -7.89 8.38
C SER A 327 1.91 -7.22 7.81
N ASP A 328 2.54 -7.85 6.81
CA ASP A 328 3.70 -7.31 6.13
C ASP A 328 3.92 -7.98 4.77
N LEU A 329 4.90 -7.46 4.02
CA LEU A 329 5.31 -7.95 2.73
C LEU A 329 6.85 -7.95 2.65
N ALA A 330 7.45 -8.92 1.96
CA ALA A 330 8.90 -8.92 1.76
C ALA A 330 9.33 -7.73 0.88
N THR A 331 10.59 -7.31 1.01
CA THR A 331 11.19 -6.33 0.09
C THR A 331 11.70 -7.02 -1.18
N GLY A 332 11.99 -6.22 -2.21
CA GLY A 332 12.51 -6.75 -3.49
C GLY A 332 11.46 -7.53 -4.25
N LEU A 333 10.30 -6.91 -4.48
CA LEU A 333 9.15 -7.47 -5.17
C LEU A 333 8.77 -6.65 -6.40
N SER A 334 7.94 -7.24 -7.26
CA SER A 334 7.36 -6.59 -8.43
C SER A 334 6.07 -5.84 -8.07
N HIS A 335 5.72 -4.84 -8.88
CA HIS A 335 4.43 -4.15 -8.79
C HIS A 335 3.22 -5.08 -8.78
N THR A 336 3.27 -6.18 -9.52
CA THR A 336 2.25 -7.25 -9.45
C THR A 336 2.06 -7.75 -8.02
N ASP A 337 3.13 -8.00 -7.26
CA ASP A 337 3.04 -8.47 -5.88
C ASP A 337 2.41 -7.40 -4.97
N TYR A 338 2.71 -6.12 -5.17
CA TYR A 338 2.02 -5.01 -4.47
C TYR A 338 0.51 -4.97 -4.78
N ALA A 339 0.14 -5.20 -6.04
CA ALA A 339 -1.26 -5.28 -6.42
C ALA A 339 -1.97 -6.48 -5.79
N THR A 340 -1.29 -7.63 -5.62
CA THR A 340 -1.85 -8.76 -4.88
C THR A 340 -2.04 -8.47 -3.39
N PHE A 341 -1.10 -7.74 -2.77
CA PHE A 341 -1.22 -7.28 -1.39
C PHE A 341 -2.43 -6.34 -1.21
N ALA A 342 -2.63 -5.42 -2.16
CA ALA A 342 -3.77 -4.51 -2.17
C ALA A 342 -5.11 -5.27 -2.24
N TRP A 343 -5.23 -6.25 -3.13
CA TRP A 343 -6.42 -7.09 -3.23
C TRP A 343 -6.68 -7.92 -1.96
N ARG A 344 -5.64 -8.50 -1.35
CA ARG A 344 -5.80 -9.21 -0.06
C ARG A 344 -6.25 -8.28 1.06
N SER A 345 -5.74 -7.05 1.09
CA SER A 345 -6.22 -6.03 2.03
C SER A 345 -7.70 -5.70 1.78
N PHE A 346 -8.12 -5.60 0.51
CA PHE A 346 -9.52 -5.40 0.14
C PHE A 346 -10.41 -6.58 0.56
N PHE A 347 -9.97 -7.83 0.37
CA PHE A 347 -10.73 -9.02 0.80
C PHE A 347 -10.95 -9.04 2.32
N ALA A 348 -9.89 -8.79 3.09
CA ALA A 348 -9.97 -8.77 4.55
C ALA A 348 -10.86 -7.63 5.07
N LEU A 349 -10.70 -6.42 4.53
CA LEU A 349 -11.44 -5.24 4.97
C LEU A 349 -12.92 -5.30 4.57
N ASN A 350 -13.24 -5.92 3.42
CA ASN A 350 -14.60 -6.15 2.96
C ASN A 350 -15.16 -7.52 3.37
N ASN A 351 -14.54 -8.22 4.31
CA ASN A 351 -15.24 -9.24 5.10
C ASN A 351 -16.17 -8.55 6.11
N THR A 352 -17.12 -9.28 6.69
CA THR A 352 -17.97 -8.74 7.77
C THR A 352 -17.20 -8.56 9.07
N ALA A 353 -17.63 -7.64 9.93
CA ALA A 353 -17.13 -7.50 11.30
C ALA A 353 -17.71 -8.59 12.21
N ALA A 354 -16.94 -9.03 13.20
CA ALA A 354 -17.37 -10.02 14.17
C ALA A 354 -18.49 -9.47 15.07
N ALA A 355 -19.51 -10.29 15.34
CA ALA A 355 -20.56 -10.00 16.32
C ALA A 355 -20.14 -10.48 17.73
N PRO A 356 -20.73 -9.95 18.82
CA PRO A 356 -21.66 -8.82 18.84
C PRO A 356 -20.94 -7.47 18.64
N LEU A 357 -21.60 -6.56 17.92
CA LEU A 357 -21.22 -5.15 17.83
C LEU A 357 -21.94 -4.34 18.93
N PRO A 358 -21.33 -3.26 19.47
CA PRO A 358 -20.04 -2.68 19.09
C PRO A 358 -18.80 -3.33 19.74
N ALA A 359 -18.96 -4.32 20.61
CA ALA A 359 -17.84 -4.89 21.38
C ALA A 359 -16.68 -5.39 20.51
N ASN A 360 -16.99 -5.95 19.34
CA ASN A 360 -16.03 -6.52 18.40
C ASN A 360 -15.78 -5.65 17.15
N ARG A 361 -15.99 -4.32 17.23
CA ARG A 361 -15.59 -3.40 16.16
C ARG A 361 -14.11 -3.61 15.80
N GLY A 362 -13.77 -3.48 14.53
CA GLY A 362 -12.39 -3.60 14.05
C GLY A 362 -11.82 -5.02 14.11
N VAL A 363 -12.64 -6.02 14.43
CA VAL A 363 -12.29 -7.45 14.41
C VAL A 363 -13.05 -8.12 13.27
N GLY A 364 -12.33 -8.79 12.35
CA GLY A 364 -12.93 -9.51 11.24
C GLY A 364 -13.76 -10.71 11.71
N ASN A 365 -14.86 -11.01 11.02
CA ASN A 365 -15.73 -12.13 11.36
C ASN A 365 -15.06 -13.46 10.96
N PRO A 366 -14.74 -14.35 11.92
CA PRO A 366 -14.08 -15.61 11.62
C PRO A 366 -15.01 -16.62 10.94
N ALA A 367 -16.32 -16.40 10.95
CA ALA A 367 -17.30 -17.28 10.33
C ALA A 367 -17.66 -16.88 8.88
N SER A 368 -17.15 -15.75 8.39
CA SER A 368 -17.48 -15.17 7.08
C SER A 368 -16.24 -15.12 6.18
N SER A 369 -16.48 -15.14 4.87
CA SER A 369 -15.49 -14.89 3.82
C SER A 369 -15.78 -13.58 3.08
N PHE A 370 -14.86 -13.19 2.19
CA PHE A 370 -15.09 -12.11 1.23
C PHE A 370 -16.23 -12.44 0.24
N ALA A 371 -16.33 -13.70 -0.18
CA ALA A 371 -17.44 -14.14 -1.03
C ALA A 371 -18.81 -13.94 -0.35
N ASP A 372 -18.91 -14.27 0.95
CA ASP A 372 -20.16 -14.17 1.71
C ASP A 372 -20.67 -12.74 1.85
N SER A 373 -19.77 -11.78 2.08
CA SER A 373 -20.15 -10.37 2.26
C SER A 373 -20.68 -9.72 1.00
N GLY A 374 -20.36 -10.27 -0.18
CA GLY A 374 -20.76 -9.72 -1.47
C GLY A 374 -22.10 -10.22 -2.00
N LYS A 375 -22.68 -11.27 -1.39
CA LYS A 375 -23.87 -11.97 -1.92
C LYS A 375 -25.12 -11.10 -2.04
N VAL A 376 -25.18 -9.99 -1.29
CA VAL A 376 -26.29 -9.04 -1.29
C VAL A 376 -25.75 -7.61 -1.23
N PRO A 377 -26.44 -6.62 -1.82
CA PRO A 377 -26.00 -5.22 -1.79
C PRO A 377 -25.78 -4.67 -0.38
N LYS A 378 -26.62 -5.05 0.57
CA LYS A 378 -26.48 -4.66 1.97
C LYS A 378 -26.11 -5.89 2.78
N SER A 379 -24.84 -5.99 3.13
CA SER A 379 -24.33 -7.10 3.95
C SER A 379 -25.14 -7.25 5.26
N PRO A 380 -25.42 -8.47 5.74
CA PRO A 380 -26.17 -8.71 6.98
C PRO A 380 -25.52 -8.13 8.24
N SER A 381 -24.21 -7.95 8.21
CA SER A 381 -23.40 -7.27 9.24
C SER A 381 -22.52 -6.23 8.55
N PRO A 382 -22.20 -5.08 9.18
CA PRO A 382 -21.26 -4.12 8.64
C PRO A 382 -19.94 -4.80 8.23
N LEU A 383 -19.34 -4.32 7.15
CA LEU A 383 -18.00 -4.72 6.76
C LEU A 383 -16.98 -4.30 7.82
N LEU A 384 -15.86 -5.02 7.89
CA LEU A 384 -14.81 -4.79 8.89
C LEU A 384 -14.38 -3.32 8.91
N TRP A 385 -14.03 -2.76 7.75
CA TRP A 385 -13.61 -1.36 7.67
C TRP A 385 -14.72 -0.37 8.06
N GLN A 386 -16.00 -0.69 7.82
CA GLN A 386 -17.10 0.20 8.19
C GLN A 386 -17.14 0.37 9.72
N THR A 387 -16.74 -0.65 10.48
CA THR A 387 -16.68 -0.58 11.95
C THR A 387 -15.46 0.16 12.50
N PHE A 388 -14.51 0.57 11.67
CA PHE A 388 -13.40 1.43 12.08
C PHE A 388 -13.90 2.78 12.62
N ALA A 389 -13.08 3.43 13.45
CA ALA A 389 -13.43 4.71 14.04
C ALA A 389 -13.45 5.78 12.95
N HIS A 390 -14.58 6.48 12.80
CA HIS A 390 -14.68 7.66 11.96
C HIS A 390 -13.72 8.76 12.45
N ARG A 391 -13.29 9.69 11.58
CA ARG A 391 -12.37 10.78 11.95
C ARG A 391 -12.82 11.60 13.18
N THR A 392 -14.13 11.78 13.37
CA THR A 392 -14.71 12.46 14.55
C THR A 392 -14.86 11.56 15.78
N GLU A 393 -14.74 10.24 15.63
CA GLU A 393 -14.54 9.32 16.76
C GLU A 393 -13.07 9.29 17.16
N LEU A 394 -12.16 9.36 16.19
CA LEU A 394 -10.72 9.45 16.42
C LEU A 394 -10.34 10.77 17.12
N PHE A 395 -10.97 11.88 16.73
CA PHE A 395 -10.75 13.19 17.33
C PHE A 395 -12.11 13.86 17.65
N PRO A 396 -12.73 13.49 18.79
CA PRO A 396 -14.06 13.95 19.12
C PRO A 396 -14.10 15.40 19.60
N GLY A 397 -15.22 16.08 19.34
CA GLY A 397 -15.49 17.44 19.83
C GLY A 397 -15.66 17.53 21.35
N MET A 398 -16.04 16.41 22.00
CA MET A 398 -16.18 16.30 23.45
C MET A 398 -15.43 15.07 23.99
N ASN A 399 -15.19 15.01 25.30
CA ASN A 399 -14.56 13.85 25.96
C ASN A 399 -13.24 13.42 25.30
N ARG A 400 -12.38 14.39 24.99
CA ARG A 400 -11.06 14.19 24.39
C ARG A 400 -9.93 14.30 25.39
N ASN A 401 -8.83 13.62 25.14
CA ASN A 401 -7.61 13.73 25.95
C ASN A 401 -6.86 15.05 25.67
N GLY A 402 -5.75 15.29 26.36
CA GLY A 402 -4.95 16.51 26.23
C GLY A 402 -4.33 16.73 24.84
N ALA A 403 -4.21 15.67 24.02
CA ALA A 403 -3.77 15.75 22.63
C ALA A 403 -4.93 15.89 21.63
N GLY A 404 -6.19 15.82 22.08
CA GLY A 404 -7.38 15.86 21.23
C GLY A 404 -7.92 14.49 20.82
N GLY A 405 -7.21 13.40 21.12
CA GLY A 405 -7.64 12.03 20.86
C GLY A 405 -8.83 11.59 21.73
N PRO A 406 -9.40 10.41 21.50
CA PRO A 406 -10.60 9.97 22.20
C PRO A 406 -10.27 9.55 23.63
N THR A 407 -11.29 9.48 24.49
CA THR A 407 -11.19 8.86 25.82
C THR A 407 -11.99 7.57 25.95
N ARG A 408 -12.98 7.36 25.06
CA ARG A 408 -13.85 6.18 25.05
C ARG A 408 -13.08 4.95 24.55
N PRO A 409 -13.38 3.74 25.04
CA PRO A 409 -12.89 2.50 24.45
C PRO A 409 -13.32 2.37 22.98
N PHE A 410 -12.49 1.76 22.13
CA PHE A 410 -12.81 1.57 20.71
C PHE A 410 -14.11 0.79 20.47
N GLY A 411 -14.36 -0.26 21.28
CA GLY A 411 -15.57 -1.09 21.21
C GLY A 411 -16.86 -0.44 21.72
N SER A 412 -16.93 0.90 21.69
CA SER A 412 -18.14 1.65 22.06
C SER A 412 -19.01 1.93 20.83
N ASP A 413 -20.29 2.27 21.07
CA ASP A 413 -21.19 2.73 20.01
C ASP A 413 -20.64 3.96 19.27
N PRO A 414 -20.87 4.05 17.94
CA PRO A 414 -20.44 5.20 17.16
C PRO A 414 -20.99 6.51 17.73
N GLN A 415 -20.16 7.54 17.72
CA GLN A 415 -20.54 8.89 18.14
C GLN A 415 -19.88 9.93 17.24
N TYR A 416 -20.69 10.77 16.64
CA TYR A 416 -20.23 11.82 15.74
C TYR A 416 -20.38 13.16 16.43
N SER A 417 -19.29 13.62 17.04
CA SER A 417 -19.22 14.89 17.77
C SER A 417 -18.27 15.85 17.08
N TYR A 418 -18.64 17.12 17.07
CA TYR A 418 -17.92 18.21 16.43
C TYR A 418 -17.66 19.32 17.46
N ILE A 419 -16.74 20.26 17.18
CA ILE A 419 -16.45 21.34 18.14
C ILE A 419 -17.69 22.21 18.40
N GLU A 420 -18.44 22.62 17.36
CA GLU A 420 -19.66 23.42 17.56
C GLU A 420 -20.89 22.56 17.87
N PHE A 421 -20.80 21.25 17.61
CA PHE A 421 -21.86 20.27 17.87
C PHE A 421 -21.33 19.13 18.73
N PRO A 422 -20.97 19.38 20.01
CA PRO A 422 -20.34 18.37 20.87
C PRO A 422 -21.23 17.15 21.10
N ASN A 423 -22.56 17.31 21.05
CA ASN A 423 -23.52 16.21 21.18
C ASN A 423 -23.98 15.65 19.81
N GLY A 424 -23.30 16.02 18.72
CA GLY A 424 -23.77 15.79 17.36
C GLY A 424 -24.71 16.89 16.87
N ALA A 425 -24.87 16.98 15.55
CA ALA A 425 -25.83 17.87 14.93
C ALA A 425 -27.28 17.46 15.29
N PRO A 426 -28.27 18.36 15.21
CA PRO A 426 -29.67 17.99 15.35
C PRO A 426 -30.06 16.85 14.39
N LEU A 427 -30.74 15.81 14.89
CA LEU A 427 -31.25 14.70 14.08
C LEU A 427 -32.59 15.07 13.44
N ALA A 428 -32.77 14.73 12.17
CA ALA A 428 -34.08 14.73 11.53
C ALA A 428 -35.00 13.69 12.21
N PRO A 429 -36.35 13.83 12.10
CA PRO A 429 -37.28 12.86 12.65
C PRO A 429 -36.98 11.43 12.17
N GLY A 430 -36.80 10.50 13.12
CA GLY A 430 -36.48 9.10 12.83
C GLY A 430 -35.01 8.80 12.52
N ALA A 431 -34.14 9.81 12.46
CA ALA A 431 -32.71 9.61 12.26
C ALA A 431 -32.00 9.19 13.57
N SER A 432 -30.85 8.53 13.42
CA SER A 432 -30.01 7.98 14.47
C SER A 432 -28.53 8.10 14.11
N TYR A 433 -27.68 8.24 15.14
CA TYR A 433 -26.23 8.14 15.02
C TYR A 433 -25.69 6.72 15.24
N ALA A 434 -26.55 5.71 15.38
CA ALA A 434 -26.16 4.32 15.56
C ALA A 434 -25.60 3.64 14.28
N HIS A 435 -25.63 4.34 13.14
CA HIS A 435 -25.04 3.84 11.90
C HIS A 435 -23.52 4.00 11.92
N TYR A 436 -22.80 3.08 11.27
CA TYR A 436 -21.33 3.09 11.28
C TYR A 436 -20.71 4.03 10.25
N ASN A 437 -21.42 4.36 9.17
CA ASN A 437 -20.92 5.22 8.10
C ASN A 437 -21.45 6.64 8.29
N ASN A 438 -20.55 7.62 8.27
CA ASN A 438 -20.87 9.02 8.54
C ASN A 438 -20.22 9.91 7.48
N LEU A 439 -21.04 10.39 6.55
CA LEU A 439 -20.58 11.13 5.38
C LEU A 439 -20.59 12.63 5.69
N ASP A 440 -19.53 13.09 6.34
CA ASP A 440 -19.39 14.48 6.81
C ASP A 440 -18.40 15.31 5.99
N GLU A 441 -18.00 14.78 4.84
CA GLU A 441 -17.22 15.45 3.79
C GLU A 441 -18.07 15.47 2.51
N ALA A 442 -18.46 16.66 2.06
CA ALA A 442 -19.20 16.87 0.82
C ALA A 442 -18.31 17.44 -0.30
N THR A 443 -17.04 17.71 0.03
CA THR A 443 -16.02 18.16 -0.90
C THR A 443 -14.78 17.31 -0.77
N GLN A 444 -14.07 17.14 -1.88
CA GLN A 444 -12.77 16.49 -1.90
C GLN A 444 -11.72 17.47 -1.36
N ILE A 445 -11.39 17.35 -0.07
CA ILE A 445 -10.43 18.20 0.67
C ILE A 445 -10.69 19.72 0.53
N GLY A 446 -11.93 20.12 0.26
CA GLY A 446 -12.31 21.51 -0.06
C GLY A 446 -11.83 22.02 -1.43
N GLN A 447 -11.21 21.18 -2.27
CA GLN A 447 -10.75 21.56 -3.61
C GLN A 447 -11.90 21.58 -4.63
N ASN A 448 -12.78 20.60 -4.60
CA ASN A 448 -13.89 20.46 -5.55
C ASN A 448 -15.05 19.63 -4.96
N ALA A 449 -16.24 19.83 -5.52
CA ALA A 449 -17.41 18.99 -5.29
C ALA A 449 -17.69 18.17 -6.56
N ILE A 450 -17.99 16.88 -6.40
CA ILE A 450 -18.15 15.92 -7.51
C ILE A 450 -19.60 15.48 -7.59
N PHE A 451 -20.12 15.41 -8.82
CA PHE A 451 -21.51 15.12 -9.09
C PHE A 451 -21.63 14.08 -10.20
N PHE A 452 -22.56 13.16 -9.99
CA PHE A 452 -23.00 12.18 -10.97
C PHE A 452 -24.34 12.63 -11.56
N PRO A 453 -24.45 12.83 -12.88
CA PRO A 453 -25.70 13.21 -13.51
C PRO A 453 -26.85 12.24 -13.24
N VAL A 454 -28.00 12.72 -12.78
CA VAL A 454 -29.20 11.86 -12.62
C VAL A 454 -29.78 11.43 -13.96
N ASN A 455 -29.55 12.22 -15.01
CA ASN A 455 -29.92 11.92 -16.40
C ASN A 455 -28.65 11.81 -17.27
N PRO A 456 -27.82 10.77 -17.09
CA PRO A 456 -26.53 10.66 -17.74
C PRO A 456 -26.65 10.61 -19.28
N PRO A 457 -25.69 11.18 -20.02
CA PRO A 457 -24.50 11.89 -19.54
C PRO A 457 -24.72 13.39 -19.28
N ASN A 458 -25.98 13.85 -19.22
CA ASN A 458 -26.29 15.28 -19.26
C ASN A 458 -26.29 15.90 -17.87
N VAL A 459 -25.35 16.82 -17.64
CA VAL A 459 -25.30 17.66 -16.43
C VAL A 459 -26.61 18.43 -16.24
N ALA A 460 -27.14 18.43 -15.01
CA ALA A 460 -28.41 19.07 -14.69
C ALA A 460 -28.40 20.59 -14.93
N LYS A 461 -29.54 21.08 -15.42
CA LYS A 461 -29.83 22.49 -15.67
C LYS A 461 -31.12 22.95 -14.99
N THR A 462 -31.28 24.25 -14.82
CA THR A 462 -32.56 24.87 -14.46
C THR A 462 -33.57 24.66 -15.60
N THR A 463 -34.85 24.60 -15.24
CA THR A 463 -35.96 24.45 -16.18
C THR A 463 -36.48 25.80 -16.70
N ASP A 464 -35.90 26.91 -16.23
CA ASP A 464 -36.25 28.24 -16.70
C ASP A 464 -35.56 28.55 -18.04
N ALA A 465 -35.96 29.65 -18.68
CA ALA A 465 -35.41 30.06 -19.97
C ALA A 465 -33.89 30.35 -19.95
N ARG A 466 -33.28 30.49 -18.77
CA ARG A 466 -31.83 30.73 -18.62
C ARG A 466 -31.01 29.46 -18.84
N GLY A 467 -31.58 28.30 -18.46
CA GLY A 467 -30.95 26.98 -18.59
C GLY A 467 -29.57 26.92 -17.91
N ASP A 468 -29.46 27.56 -16.74
CA ASP A 468 -28.23 27.61 -15.95
C ASP A 468 -27.93 26.23 -15.37
N TYR A 469 -26.66 25.92 -15.13
CA TYR A 469 -26.30 24.66 -14.48
C TYR A 469 -26.83 24.62 -13.05
N ALA A 470 -27.32 23.46 -12.64
CA ALA A 470 -27.88 23.25 -11.31
C ALA A 470 -27.31 21.97 -10.67
N PRO A 471 -26.02 21.95 -10.26
CA PRO A 471 -25.38 20.75 -9.73
C PRO A 471 -26.09 20.12 -8.53
N SER A 472 -26.82 20.93 -7.74
CA SER A 472 -27.64 20.45 -6.63
C SER A 472 -28.83 19.56 -7.04
N LYS A 473 -29.14 19.45 -8.33
CA LYS A 473 -30.13 18.49 -8.88
C LYS A 473 -29.51 17.18 -9.35
N ASP A 474 -28.19 17.08 -9.37
CA ASP A 474 -27.45 15.86 -9.66
C ASP A 474 -26.98 15.19 -8.35
N SER A 475 -26.60 13.92 -8.43
CA SER A 475 -26.21 13.13 -7.26
C SER A 475 -24.79 13.51 -6.81
N GLN A 476 -24.65 14.16 -5.65
CA GLN A 476 -23.34 14.51 -5.11
C GLN A 476 -22.64 13.28 -4.53
N ILE A 477 -21.33 13.18 -4.80
CA ILE A 477 -20.46 12.20 -4.18
C ILE A 477 -20.01 12.73 -2.81
N LEU A 478 -20.21 11.92 -1.77
CA LEU A 478 -19.85 12.25 -0.39
C LEU A 478 -18.77 11.30 0.12
N PHE A 479 -18.02 11.74 1.12
CA PHE A 479 -16.85 11.04 1.63
C PHE A 479 -16.90 10.82 3.14
N GLU A 480 -16.14 9.84 3.58
CA GLU A 480 -15.78 9.64 4.98
C GLU A 480 -14.33 9.15 5.07
N ALA A 481 -13.71 9.41 6.22
CA ALA A 481 -12.40 8.88 6.56
C ALA A 481 -12.46 8.14 7.91
N LYS A 482 -11.79 6.98 7.96
CA LYS A 482 -11.82 6.06 9.10
C LYS A 482 -10.43 5.56 9.43
N ALA A 483 -10.21 5.28 10.71
CA ALA A 483 -8.96 4.78 11.26
C ALA A 483 -9.21 3.50 12.06
N ASN A 484 -8.34 2.51 11.86
CA ASN A 484 -8.45 1.22 12.52
C ASN A 484 -8.13 1.29 14.04
N PRO A 485 -8.34 0.20 14.81
CA PRO A 485 -8.05 0.18 16.24
C PRO A 485 -6.61 0.58 16.60
N VAL A 486 -5.62 0.30 15.74
CA VAL A 486 -4.21 0.63 15.98
C VAL A 486 -4.00 2.14 16.08
N ILE A 487 -4.53 2.89 15.10
CA ILE A 487 -4.44 4.36 15.10
C ILE A 487 -5.29 4.96 16.22
N TYR A 488 -6.48 4.41 16.46
CA TYR A 488 -7.35 4.87 17.54
C TYR A 488 -6.69 4.74 18.92
N GLU A 489 -6.10 3.59 19.22
CA GLU A 489 -5.41 3.36 20.49
C GLU A 489 -4.13 4.20 20.61
N TYR A 490 -3.43 4.47 19.50
CA TYR A 490 -2.35 5.45 19.48
C TYR A 490 -2.86 6.84 19.88
N ALA A 491 -3.89 7.36 19.21
CA ALA A 491 -4.47 8.67 19.50
C ALA A 491 -5.04 8.76 20.95
N ARG A 492 -5.68 7.70 21.44
CA ARG A 492 -6.24 7.61 22.80
C ARG A 492 -5.18 7.75 23.88
N LYS A 493 -3.97 7.20 23.64
CA LYS A 493 -2.84 7.21 24.59
C LYS A 493 -2.01 8.49 24.54
N LEU A 494 -2.17 9.33 23.51
CA LEU A 494 -1.45 10.62 23.44
C LEU A 494 -1.90 11.54 24.58
N THR A 495 -0.94 12.03 25.36
CA THR A 495 -1.19 13.00 26.44
C THR A 495 -1.09 14.45 25.95
N SER A 496 -0.22 14.69 24.98
CA SER A 496 -0.03 15.97 24.29
C SER A 496 0.30 15.72 22.82
N TYR A 497 0.07 16.72 21.96
CA TYR A 497 0.51 16.64 20.56
C TYR A 497 2.05 16.56 20.52
N PRO A 498 2.66 15.60 19.78
CA PRO A 498 4.11 15.48 19.72
C PRO A 498 4.79 16.73 19.14
N ASN A 499 5.89 17.16 19.76
CA ASN A 499 6.76 18.23 19.23
C ASN A 499 7.67 17.73 18.08
N THR A 500 7.63 16.44 17.79
CA THR A 500 8.34 15.73 16.71
C THR A 500 7.33 15.18 15.70
N ASN A 501 7.82 14.48 14.67
CA ASN A 501 6.95 13.79 13.72
C ASN A 501 6.13 12.69 14.42
N ILE A 502 4.83 12.63 14.12
CA ILE A 502 4.00 11.47 14.45
C ILE A 502 4.53 10.28 13.63
N VAL A 503 4.74 9.17 14.33
CA VAL A 503 5.09 7.88 13.75
C VAL A 503 4.00 6.91 14.17
N LEU A 504 3.11 6.57 13.23
CA LEU A 504 2.04 5.62 13.50
C LEU A 504 2.62 4.20 13.70
N PRO A 505 2.03 3.38 14.59
CA PRO A 505 2.47 2.00 14.77
C PRO A 505 2.29 1.15 13.50
N ASP A 506 3.03 0.05 13.39
CA ASP A 506 2.78 -0.95 12.34
C ASP A 506 1.37 -1.54 12.48
N GLY A 507 0.78 -1.91 11.34
CA GLY A 507 -0.62 -2.31 11.26
C GLY A 507 -1.60 -1.14 11.31
N ALA A 508 -1.13 0.11 11.28
CA ALA A 508 -1.99 1.28 11.11
C ALA A 508 -2.67 1.24 9.73
N VAL A 509 -3.99 1.36 9.72
CA VAL A 509 -4.80 1.42 8.50
C VAL A 509 -5.75 2.61 8.55
N GLU A 510 -5.70 3.42 7.51
CA GLU A 510 -6.71 4.43 7.21
C GLU A 510 -7.49 4.04 5.97
N VAL A 511 -8.78 4.35 6.00
CA VAL A 511 -9.68 4.13 4.88
C VAL A 511 -10.36 5.45 4.55
N LYS A 512 -10.38 5.81 3.26
CA LYS A 512 -11.23 6.88 2.73
C LYS A 512 -12.21 6.27 1.73
N ALA A 513 -13.50 6.49 1.94
CA ALA A 513 -14.55 5.95 1.09
C ALA A 513 -15.31 7.07 0.40
N ALA A 514 -15.75 6.83 -0.84
CA ALA A 514 -16.66 7.70 -1.57
C ALA A 514 -17.97 6.98 -1.85
N TRP A 515 -19.06 7.73 -1.75
CA TRP A 515 -20.41 7.21 -1.75
C TRP A 515 -21.33 8.03 -2.64
N ARG A 516 -22.22 7.34 -3.37
CA ARG A 516 -23.29 7.93 -4.19
C ARG A 516 -24.65 7.60 -3.58
N LYS A 517 -25.58 8.56 -3.61
CA LYS A 517 -26.93 8.34 -3.08
C LYS A 517 -27.64 7.22 -3.85
N LEU A 518 -28.16 6.20 -3.16
CA LEU A 518 -28.73 5.01 -3.79
C LEU A 518 -30.00 5.33 -4.61
N ALA A 519 -30.83 6.24 -4.11
CA ALA A 519 -32.07 6.66 -4.76
C ALA A 519 -31.84 7.29 -6.15
N ASP A 520 -30.63 7.79 -6.42
CA ASP A 520 -30.25 8.41 -7.69
C ASP A 520 -29.64 7.40 -8.68
N ILE A 521 -29.58 6.11 -8.30
CA ILE A 521 -29.15 5.00 -9.16
C ILE A 521 -30.40 4.28 -9.68
N PRO A 522 -30.53 4.03 -10.99
CA PRO A 522 -31.64 3.26 -11.54
C PRO A 522 -31.81 1.92 -10.83
N VAL A 523 -33.05 1.57 -10.45
CA VAL A 523 -33.36 0.41 -9.60
C VAL A 523 -32.73 -0.88 -10.11
N GLN A 524 -32.73 -1.11 -11.43
CA GLN A 524 -32.15 -2.29 -12.06
C GLN A 524 -30.63 -2.40 -11.89
N ASN A 525 -29.93 -1.31 -11.54
CA ASN A 525 -28.49 -1.27 -11.37
C ASN A 525 -28.07 -1.27 -9.89
N GLN A 526 -29.00 -1.03 -8.95
CA GLN A 526 -28.68 -0.91 -7.53
C GLN A 526 -28.05 -2.19 -6.95
N SER A 527 -28.38 -3.36 -7.50
CA SER A 527 -27.83 -4.64 -7.04
C SER A 527 -26.34 -4.85 -7.36
N ARG A 528 -25.71 -3.94 -8.11
CA ARG A 528 -24.29 -4.00 -8.47
C ARG A 528 -23.39 -3.42 -7.38
N TYR A 529 -23.94 -2.64 -6.46
CA TYR A 529 -23.17 -1.88 -5.47
C TYR A 529 -23.27 -2.48 -4.08
N HIS A 530 -22.18 -2.40 -3.30
CA HIS A 530 -22.30 -2.48 -1.85
C HIS A 530 -22.99 -1.21 -1.34
N THR A 531 -23.92 -1.37 -0.39
CA THR A 531 -24.78 -0.31 0.12
C THR A 531 -24.78 -0.29 1.64
N ALA A 532 -24.97 0.90 2.20
CA ALA A 532 -25.11 1.11 3.63
C ALA A 532 -26.13 2.21 3.92
N THR A 533 -26.81 2.11 5.05
CA THR A 533 -27.50 3.26 5.63
C THR A 533 -26.46 4.11 6.32
N VAL A 534 -26.36 5.37 5.93
CA VAL A 534 -25.31 6.30 6.35
C VAL A 534 -25.92 7.52 7.03
N VAL A 535 -25.11 8.23 7.82
CA VAL A 535 -25.44 9.57 8.30
C VAL A 535 -25.00 10.60 7.25
N THR A 536 -25.92 11.46 6.80
CA THR A 536 -25.62 12.61 5.94
C THR A 536 -26.10 13.90 6.60
N TYR A 537 -25.66 15.06 6.10
CA TYR A 537 -26.00 16.35 6.68
C TYR A 537 -26.64 17.28 5.65
N GLN A 538 -27.79 17.86 5.98
CA GLN A 538 -28.51 18.82 5.15
C GLN A 538 -28.60 20.18 5.85
N GLY A 539 -28.98 21.23 5.10
CA GLY A 539 -29.01 22.61 5.60
C GLY A 539 -27.70 23.35 5.32
N THR A 540 -27.28 24.23 6.24
CA THR A 540 -26.00 24.94 6.14
C THR A 540 -25.00 24.36 7.12
N ASP A 541 -23.69 24.49 6.85
CA ASP A 541 -22.64 24.01 7.78
C ASP A 541 -22.75 24.60 9.19
N ALA A 542 -23.36 25.79 9.34
CA ALA A 542 -23.61 26.43 10.64
C ALA A 542 -24.92 25.98 11.32
N LYS A 543 -25.84 25.36 10.57
CA LYS A 543 -27.10 24.80 11.06
C LYS A 543 -27.38 23.46 10.36
N PRO A 544 -26.48 22.46 10.52
CA PRO A 544 -26.63 21.18 9.87
C PRO A 544 -27.75 20.40 10.57
N VAL A 545 -28.45 19.57 9.80
CA VAL A 545 -29.37 18.55 10.31
C VAL A 545 -28.90 17.20 9.80
N ALA A 546 -28.75 16.23 10.69
CA ALA A 546 -28.34 14.88 10.35
C ALA A 546 -29.52 14.03 9.90
N HIS A 547 -29.36 13.33 8.78
CA HIS A 547 -30.33 12.43 8.18
C HIS A 547 -29.74 11.02 8.05
N ASN A 548 -30.61 10.02 7.92
CA ASN A 548 -30.18 8.69 7.49
C ASN A 548 -30.72 8.38 6.10
N GLU A 549 -29.83 7.98 5.20
CA GLU A 549 -30.14 7.66 3.81
C GLU A 549 -29.32 6.45 3.36
N ASP A 550 -29.79 5.72 2.35
CA ASP A 550 -29.01 4.63 1.76
C ASP A 550 -28.09 5.15 0.66
N TYR A 551 -26.83 4.78 0.72
CA TYR A 551 -25.78 5.15 -0.22
C TYR A 551 -25.05 3.91 -0.74
N ALA A 552 -24.53 4.01 -1.97
CA ALA A 552 -23.75 3.00 -2.67
C ALA A 552 -22.25 3.35 -2.65
N LEU A 553 -21.41 2.39 -2.30
CA LEU A 553 -19.96 2.55 -2.27
C LEU A 553 -19.43 2.63 -3.70
N VAL A 554 -18.73 3.70 -4.05
CA VAL A 554 -18.19 3.91 -5.40
C VAL A 554 -16.67 3.96 -5.46
N ALA A 555 -16.00 4.19 -4.33
CA ALA A 555 -14.54 4.04 -4.21
C ALA A 555 -14.08 3.80 -2.78
N LEU A 556 -12.91 3.15 -2.65
CA LEU A 556 -12.27 2.83 -1.38
C LEU A 556 -10.75 2.99 -1.49
N HIS A 557 -10.19 3.92 -0.72
CA HIS A 557 -8.75 4.06 -0.50
C HIS A 557 -8.37 3.27 0.75
N ILE A 558 -7.31 2.49 0.66
CA ILE A 558 -6.72 1.74 1.77
C ILE A 558 -5.28 2.22 1.92
N ILE A 559 -4.94 2.78 3.07
CA ILE A 559 -3.63 3.33 3.39
C ILE A 559 -3.07 2.52 4.54
N HIS A 560 -2.09 1.67 4.26
CA HIS A 560 -1.65 0.62 5.19
C HIS A 560 -0.17 0.71 5.50
N LYS A 561 0.18 0.95 6.77
CA LYS A 561 1.57 0.87 7.25
C LYS A 561 1.91 -0.54 7.69
N THR A 562 2.97 -1.09 7.13
CA THR A 562 3.57 -2.35 7.58
C THR A 562 5.04 -2.11 8.00
N PRO A 563 5.65 -3.02 8.76
CA PRO A 563 7.03 -2.85 9.20
C PRO A 563 8.02 -2.59 8.06
N ASN A 564 7.97 -3.36 6.97
CA ASN A 564 8.86 -3.18 5.82
C ASN A 564 8.49 -1.98 4.92
N TYR A 565 7.28 -1.42 5.05
CA TYR A 565 6.78 -0.30 4.25
C TYR A 565 6.37 0.89 5.14
N PRO A 566 7.35 1.59 5.75
CA PRO A 566 7.09 2.68 6.70
C PRO A 566 6.53 3.94 6.05
N THR A 567 6.63 4.06 4.72
CA THR A 567 6.00 5.12 3.93
C THR A 567 4.56 4.82 3.55
N PHE A 568 3.99 3.75 4.11
CA PHE A 568 2.66 3.23 3.82
C PHE A 568 2.51 2.70 2.39
N ILE A 569 1.63 1.72 2.25
CA ILE A 569 1.15 1.20 0.97
C ILE A 569 -0.21 1.84 0.73
N PHE A 570 -0.33 2.59 -0.37
CA PHE A 570 -1.56 3.25 -0.79
C PHE A 570 -2.19 2.40 -1.89
N ALA A 571 -3.40 1.89 -1.67
CA ALA A 571 -4.17 1.18 -2.66
C ALA A 571 -5.52 1.86 -2.86
N THR A 572 -5.99 1.97 -4.09
CA THR A 572 -7.31 2.54 -4.35
C THR A 572 -8.16 1.70 -5.28
N PHE A 573 -9.41 1.50 -4.88
CA PHE A 573 -10.41 0.71 -5.59
C PHE A 573 -11.55 1.60 -6.03
N GLU A 574 -12.08 1.34 -7.21
CA GLU A 574 -13.26 2.03 -7.73
C GLU A 574 -14.31 1.01 -8.19
N HIS A 575 -15.56 1.47 -8.26
CA HIS A 575 -16.62 0.76 -8.95
C HIS A 575 -16.49 0.95 -10.47
N GLU A 576 -16.79 -0.09 -11.26
CA GLU A 576 -16.66 -0.06 -12.73
C GLU A 576 -17.58 1.00 -13.38
N ASP A 577 -18.71 1.28 -12.74
CA ASP A 577 -19.69 2.28 -13.18
C ASP A 577 -19.28 3.75 -12.88
N ALA A 578 -18.00 4.05 -12.65
CA ALA A 578 -17.53 5.40 -12.34
C ALA A 578 -17.60 6.35 -13.56
N LEU A 579 -17.01 5.95 -14.70
CA LEU A 579 -17.01 6.74 -15.96
C LEU A 579 -17.85 6.13 -17.07
N THR A 580 -18.22 4.85 -16.95
CA THR A 580 -19.01 4.13 -17.95
C THR A 580 -20.28 3.62 -17.29
N LEU A 581 -21.41 3.68 -17.97
CA LEU A 581 -22.67 3.13 -17.47
C LEU A 581 -22.64 1.58 -17.55
N PRO A 582 -23.60 0.89 -16.90
CA PRO A 582 -23.64 -0.58 -16.89
C PRO A 582 -23.75 -1.27 -18.26
N ASP A 583 -24.05 -0.52 -19.33
CA ASP A 583 -24.02 -1.02 -20.71
C ASP A 583 -22.58 -1.20 -21.25
N GLY A 584 -21.57 -0.80 -20.48
CA GLY A 584 -20.15 -0.90 -20.80
C GLY A 584 -19.67 0.05 -21.89
N LYS A 585 -20.50 1.01 -22.33
CA LYS A 585 -20.21 1.87 -23.49
C LYS A 585 -20.54 3.34 -23.27
N SER A 586 -21.68 3.62 -22.65
CA SER A 586 -22.16 5.00 -22.51
C SER A 586 -21.43 5.71 -21.39
N PRO A 587 -21.01 6.98 -21.56
CA PRO A 587 -20.36 7.73 -20.49
C PRO A 587 -21.35 8.08 -19.39
N THR A 588 -20.88 8.16 -18.15
CA THR A 588 -21.69 8.60 -17.01
C THR A 588 -21.94 10.11 -17.02
N GLY A 589 -21.05 10.87 -17.65
CA GLY A 589 -21.05 12.34 -17.57
C GLY A 589 -20.61 12.87 -16.21
N LEU A 590 -19.93 12.04 -15.39
CA LEU A 590 -19.36 12.45 -14.10
C LEU A 590 -18.55 13.75 -14.24
N TYR A 591 -18.82 14.71 -13.38
CA TYR A 591 -18.19 16.03 -13.44
C TYR A 591 -17.93 16.58 -12.04
N TYR A 592 -17.14 17.64 -11.97
CA TYR A 592 -16.89 18.38 -10.73
C TYR A 592 -17.00 19.89 -10.93
N ILE A 593 -17.18 20.58 -9.80
CA ILE A 593 -17.05 22.03 -9.67
C ILE A 593 -15.80 22.31 -8.84
N ALA A 594 -14.82 22.98 -9.42
CA ALA A 594 -13.58 23.36 -8.76
C ALA A 594 -13.77 24.62 -7.92
N ASN A 595 -13.10 24.70 -6.77
CA ASN A 595 -13.01 25.91 -5.93
C ASN A 595 -11.90 26.87 -6.35
N TYR A 596 -11.50 26.78 -7.62
CA TYR A 596 -10.50 27.64 -8.24
C TYR A 596 -10.89 27.80 -9.71
N ASN A 597 -10.53 28.93 -10.30
CA ASN A 597 -10.80 29.21 -11.71
C ASN A 597 -9.51 29.51 -12.50
N ARG A 598 -8.36 29.48 -11.82
CA ARG A 598 -7.04 29.65 -12.40
C ARG A 598 -6.07 28.67 -11.75
N ILE A 599 -4.97 28.36 -12.45
CA ILE A 599 -3.85 27.60 -11.91
C ILE A 599 -2.54 28.36 -12.13
N ALA A 600 -1.57 28.18 -11.23
CA ALA A 600 -0.20 28.63 -11.41
C ALA A 600 0.76 27.47 -11.19
N TYR A 601 1.87 27.46 -11.95
CA TYR A 601 2.94 26.47 -11.81
C TYR A 601 4.26 27.18 -11.56
N PRO A 602 4.54 27.61 -10.32
CA PRO A 602 5.82 28.23 -9.98
C PRO A 602 6.96 27.23 -10.24
N SER A 603 8.06 27.74 -10.77
CA SER A 603 9.28 27.00 -11.09
C SER A 603 10.46 27.68 -10.41
N ALA A 604 11.39 26.91 -9.85
CA ALA A 604 12.66 27.44 -9.32
C ALA A 604 13.58 28.02 -10.41
N THR A 605 13.29 27.78 -11.70
CA THR A 605 13.99 28.33 -12.87
C THR A 605 13.07 29.21 -13.75
N PRO A 606 13.53 30.35 -14.28
CA PRO A 606 12.64 31.27 -15.01
C PRO A 606 12.08 30.69 -16.32
N LEU A 607 10.75 30.80 -16.44
CA LEU A 607 9.92 30.86 -17.66
C LEU A 607 10.11 29.75 -18.70
N ALA A 608 9.44 28.62 -18.49
CA ALA A 608 8.90 27.89 -19.63
C ALA A 608 7.67 28.67 -20.13
N THR A 609 7.74 29.21 -21.35
CA THR A 609 6.60 29.80 -22.08
C THR A 609 5.52 28.78 -22.45
N ASN A 610 5.73 27.51 -22.09
CA ASN A 610 4.84 26.39 -22.37
C ASN A 610 4.24 25.84 -21.06
N PRO A 611 2.96 25.45 -21.06
CA PRO A 611 2.36 24.78 -19.92
C PRO A 611 3.15 23.51 -19.53
N PRO A 612 3.25 23.18 -18.23
CA PRO A 612 3.96 21.98 -17.81
C PRO A 612 3.28 20.72 -18.32
N VAL A 613 4.05 19.63 -18.38
CA VAL A 613 3.55 18.32 -18.79
C VAL A 613 3.62 17.33 -17.63
N ALA A 614 2.68 16.40 -17.60
CA ALA A 614 2.78 15.17 -16.80
C ALA A 614 3.16 14.02 -17.74
N THR A 615 4.19 13.27 -17.37
CA THR A 615 4.62 12.07 -18.11
C THR A 615 4.43 10.86 -17.22
N PHE A 616 3.87 9.78 -17.73
CA PHE A 616 3.62 8.57 -16.94
C PHE A 616 3.61 7.32 -17.83
N SER A 617 3.76 6.14 -17.22
CA SER A 617 3.71 4.88 -17.93
C SER A 617 2.45 4.10 -17.56
N ASP A 618 1.83 3.47 -18.55
CA ASP A 618 0.82 2.42 -18.32
C ASP A 618 1.46 1.01 -18.25
N GLY A 619 2.80 0.94 -18.25
CA GLY A 619 3.59 -0.29 -18.27
C GLY A 619 3.80 -0.89 -19.66
N ASN A 620 3.11 -0.39 -20.69
CA ASN A 620 3.35 -0.73 -22.09
C ASN A 620 4.03 0.43 -22.85
N THR A 621 3.58 1.65 -22.59
CA THR A 621 4.05 2.87 -23.26
C THR A 621 4.09 4.05 -22.29
N ASN A 622 4.87 5.07 -22.64
CA ASN A 622 4.90 6.33 -21.91
C ASN A 622 3.95 7.32 -22.55
N HIS A 623 3.11 7.94 -21.73
CA HIS A 623 2.13 8.96 -22.08
C HIS A 623 2.60 10.32 -21.60
N THR A 624 2.25 11.37 -22.36
CA THR A 624 2.48 12.75 -21.96
C THR A 624 1.18 13.53 -22.08
N VAL A 625 0.78 14.19 -21.01
CA VAL A 625 -0.41 15.04 -20.94
C VAL A 625 0.03 16.47 -20.64
N THR A 626 -0.28 17.38 -21.55
CA THR A 626 -0.11 18.82 -21.31
C THR A 626 -1.09 19.27 -20.25
N LEU A 627 -0.60 19.92 -19.21
CA LEU A 627 -1.44 20.46 -18.15
C LEU A 627 -2.08 21.78 -18.61
N PRO A 628 -3.25 22.17 -18.06
CA PRO A 628 -3.95 23.38 -18.47
C PRO A 628 -3.09 24.63 -18.27
N ARG A 629 -3.34 25.65 -19.10
CA ARG A 629 -2.75 26.99 -18.95
C ARG A 629 -3.26 27.66 -17.67
N GLU A 630 -2.66 28.78 -17.31
CA GLU A 630 -3.02 29.50 -16.09
C GLU A 630 -4.51 29.90 -16.03
N ASP A 631 -5.11 30.14 -17.19
CA ASP A 631 -6.50 30.47 -17.43
C ASP A 631 -7.24 29.33 -18.18
N PHE A 632 -7.73 28.33 -17.44
CA PHE A 632 -8.38 27.15 -18.02
C PHE A 632 -9.91 27.27 -18.16
N VAL A 633 -10.50 28.43 -17.84
CA VAL A 633 -11.93 28.72 -18.07
C VAL A 633 -12.12 28.97 -19.58
N GLU A 634 -12.20 27.89 -20.34
CA GLU A 634 -12.17 27.92 -21.81
C GLU A 634 -13.56 27.77 -22.44
N SER A 635 -13.80 28.47 -23.55
CA SER A 635 -15.01 28.36 -24.37
C SER A 635 -14.98 27.21 -25.38
N SER A 636 -13.81 26.60 -25.62
CA SER A 636 -13.55 25.59 -26.65
C SER A 636 -13.79 24.15 -26.19
N VAL A 637 -13.99 23.90 -24.90
CA VAL A 637 -14.28 22.56 -24.35
C VAL A 637 -15.79 22.31 -24.25
N ASN A 638 -16.20 21.04 -24.34
CA ASN A 638 -17.60 20.62 -24.23
C ASN A 638 -17.78 19.65 -23.05
N PRO A 639 -18.60 19.97 -22.02
CA PRO A 639 -19.30 21.24 -21.83
C PRO A 639 -18.32 22.40 -21.60
N ARG A 640 -18.76 23.61 -21.98
CA ARG A 640 -18.01 24.84 -21.69
C ARG A 640 -17.87 25.03 -20.19
N ILE A 641 -16.67 25.44 -19.75
CA ILE A 641 -16.38 25.75 -18.35
C ILE A 641 -16.79 27.20 -18.07
N TYR A 642 -17.56 27.42 -17.01
CA TYR A 642 -18.02 28.74 -16.57
C TYR A 642 -17.48 29.07 -15.17
N SER A 643 -17.33 30.37 -14.88
CA SER A 643 -16.98 30.92 -13.57
C SER A 643 -17.79 32.19 -13.36
N GLY A 644 -18.49 32.32 -12.22
CA GLY A 644 -19.32 33.48 -11.90
C GLY A 644 -20.55 33.70 -12.79
N THR A 645 -20.90 32.75 -13.65
CA THR A 645 -22.00 32.82 -14.62
C THR A 645 -22.64 31.44 -14.80
N LYS A 646 -23.83 31.37 -15.42
CA LYS A 646 -24.53 30.11 -15.74
C LYS A 646 -24.74 29.18 -14.55
N GLY A 647 -25.06 29.73 -13.38
CA GLY A 647 -25.29 28.98 -12.14
C GLY A 647 -24.02 28.58 -11.39
N ILE A 648 -22.84 28.93 -11.89
CA ILE A 648 -21.56 28.67 -11.22
C ILE A 648 -21.11 29.91 -10.43
N PRO A 649 -20.82 29.80 -9.13
CA PRO A 649 -20.32 30.91 -8.30
C PRO A 649 -19.02 31.54 -8.81
N LYS A 650 -18.81 32.82 -8.47
CA LYS A 650 -17.56 33.53 -8.80
C LYS A 650 -16.39 32.93 -8.01
N GLY A 651 -15.26 32.66 -8.67
CA GLY A 651 -14.09 32.02 -8.05
C GLY A 651 -14.11 30.50 -8.14
N GLN A 652 -15.25 29.90 -8.46
CA GLN A 652 -15.38 28.49 -8.82
C GLN A 652 -15.37 28.30 -10.33
N ALA A 653 -15.07 27.09 -10.81
CA ALA A 653 -15.12 26.74 -12.22
C ALA A 653 -15.83 25.40 -12.46
N GLY A 654 -16.74 25.35 -13.44
CA GLY A 654 -17.47 24.14 -13.80
C GLY A 654 -18.58 24.33 -14.84
N PRO A 655 -19.31 23.25 -15.19
CA PRO A 655 -18.97 21.85 -14.88
C PRO A 655 -17.72 21.40 -15.65
N ILE A 656 -16.81 20.70 -14.97
CA ILE A 656 -15.62 20.09 -15.60
C ILE A 656 -15.80 18.57 -15.62
N THR A 657 -15.79 17.99 -16.80
CA THR A 657 -15.88 16.53 -16.98
C THR A 657 -14.71 15.83 -16.29
N VAL A 658 -14.99 14.80 -15.50
CA VAL A 658 -13.95 13.93 -14.95
C VAL A 658 -13.40 13.07 -16.08
N VAL A 659 -12.09 13.11 -16.26
CA VAL A 659 -11.37 12.26 -17.21
C VAL A 659 -10.49 11.29 -16.45
N GLN A 660 -10.18 10.14 -17.05
CA GLN A 660 -9.19 9.22 -16.50
C GLN A 660 -8.00 9.17 -17.46
N PRO A 661 -6.85 9.76 -17.09
CA PRO A 661 -5.60 9.53 -17.80
C PRO A 661 -5.26 8.01 -17.81
N PRO A 662 -4.57 7.50 -18.83
CA PRO A 662 -4.14 6.09 -18.90
C PRO A 662 -2.98 5.82 -17.94
N THR A 663 -3.23 6.01 -16.64
CA THR A 663 -2.25 5.89 -15.56
C THR A 663 -2.27 4.53 -14.87
N VAL A 664 -3.23 3.66 -15.20
CA VAL A 664 -3.30 2.31 -14.62
C VAL A 664 -2.22 1.45 -15.23
N PHE A 665 -1.29 0.98 -14.40
CA PHE A 665 -0.21 0.13 -14.85
C PHE A 665 -0.71 -1.27 -15.28
N ASN A 666 -0.17 -1.82 -16.36
CA ASN A 666 -0.58 -3.11 -16.94
C ASN A 666 -0.50 -4.29 -15.96
N GLU A 667 0.44 -4.27 -15.01
CA GLU A 667 0.53 -5.28 -13.94
C GLU A 667 -0.68 -5.24 -12.99
N VAL A 668 -1.25 -4.06 -12.71
CA VAL A 668 -2.49 -3.92 -11.92
C VAL A 668 -3.67 -4.50 -12.70
N VAL A 669 -3.74 -4.23 -14.01
CA VAL A 669 -4.76 -4.80 -14.90
C VAL A 669 -4.67 -6.34 -14.90
N ALA A 670 -3.46 -6.90 -14.95
CA ALA A 670 -3.25 -8.34 -14.91
C ALA A 670 -3.78 -8.97 -13.61
N VAL A 671 -3.54 -8.36 -12.45
CA VAL A 671 -4.08 -8.84 -11.17
C VAL A 671 -5.60 -8.68 -11.11
N ASN A 672 -6.17 -7.58 -11.59
CA ASN A 672 -7.62 -7.42 -11.68
C ASN A 672 -8.25 -8.54 -12.53
N ASN A 673 -7.68 -8.83 -13.70
CA ASN A 673 -8.15 -9.90 -14.57
C ASN A 673 -8.05 -11.27 -13.90
N GLN A 674 -6.99 -11.53 -13.12
CA GLN A 674 -6.86 -12.75 -12.33
C GLN A 674 -7.97 -12.87 -11.27
N VAL A 675 -8.23 -11.81 -10.49
CA VAL A 675 -9.28 -11.80 -9.47
C VAL A 675 -10.66 -11.96 -10.11
N GLN A 676 -10.91 -11.28 -11.22
CA GLN A 676 -12.14 -11.41 -11.99
C GLN A 676 -12.35 -12.85 -12.49
N ALA A 677 -11.33 -13.46 -13.08
CA ALA A 677 -11.39 -14.85 -13.53
C ALA A 677 -11.67 -15.83 -12.38
N LEU A 678 -11.10 -15.60 -11.19
CA LEU A 678 -11.39 -16.40 -10.00
C LEU A 678 -12.84 -16.24 -9.52
N MET A 679 -13.39 -15.03 -9.57
CA MET A 679 -14.81 -14.80 -9.25
C MET A 679 -15.75 -15.40 -10.30
N GLU A 680 -15.42 -15.29 -11.58
CA GLU A 680 -16.21 -15.87 -12.68
C GLU A 680 -16.19 -17.41 -12.66
N GLY A 681 -15.07 -18.01 -12.28
CA GLY A 681 -14.92 -19.46 -12.10
C GLY A 681 -15.63 -20.04 -10.88
N SER A 682 -16.28 -19.22 -10.03
CA SER A 682 -16.91 -19.64 -8.78
C SER A 682 -18.38 -19.25 -8.70
N GLY A 683 -19.23 -20.24 -8.39
CA GLY A 683 -20.67 -20.02 -8.19
C GLY A 683 -21.01 -19.07 -7.03
N GLU A 684 -20.11 -18.95 -6.05
CA GLU A 684 -20.26 -18.06 -4.89
C GLU A 684 -20.40 -16.57 -5.27
N PHE A 685 -19.88 -16.19 -6.44
CA PHE A 685 -19.89 -14.80 -6.90
C PHE A 685 -20.97 -14.50 -7.95
N THR A 686 -21.87 -15.43 -8.26
CA THR A 686 -22.89 -15.27 -9.33
C THR A 686 -23.66 -13.94 -9.23
N HIS A 687 -24.07 -13.56 -8.02
CA HIS A 687 -24.78 -12.32 -7.72
C HIS A 687 -23.97 -11.36 -6.83
N SER A 688 -22.63 -11.51 -6.85
CA SER A 688 -21.78 -10.76 -5.93
C SER A 688 -21.54 -9.33 -6.41
N VAL A 689 -21.73 -8.36 -5.52
CA VAL A 689 -21.41 -6.94 -5.79
C VAL A 689 -19.91 -6.73 -6.02
N TRP A 690 -19.06 -7.61 -5.47
CA TRP A 690 -17.61 -7.45 -5.56
C TRP A 690 -17.03 -7.61 -6.97
N LYS A 691 -17.80 -8.21 -7.90
CA LYS A 691 -17.44 -8.27 -9.33
C LYS A 691 -17.38 -6.91 -10.00
N HIS A 692 -17.98 -5.89 -9.40
CA HIS A 692 -18.07 -4.55 -9.96
C HIS A 692 -17.01 -3.59 -9.40
N TYR A 693 -16.07 -4.08 -8.58
CA TYR A 693 -14.99 -3.29 -8.01
C TYR A 693 -13.64 -3.75 -8.57
N ARG A 694 -12.72 -2.79 -8.80
CA ARG A 694 -11.38 -3.08 -9.32
C ARG A 694 -10.32 -2.20 -8.67
N LEU A 695 -9.11 -2.74 -8.55
CA LEU A 695 -7.94 -1.96 -8.13
C LEU A 695 -7.55 -0.99 -9.25
N ARG A 696 -7.34 0.28 -8.91
CA ARG A 696 -6.86 1.29 -9.85
C ARG A 696 -5.36 1.47 -9.83
N GLY A 697 -4.74 1.14 -8.72
CA GLY A 697 -3.30 1.07 -8.61
C GLY A 697 -2.86 1.03 -7.16
N VAL A 698 -1.56 0.90 -6.98
CA VAL A 698 -0.91 0.76 -5.68
C VAL A 698 0.40 1.53 -5.66
N GLN A 699 0.67 2.29 -4.60
CA GLN A 699 1.96 2.94 -4.38
C GLN A 699 2.56 2.39 -3.09
N ALA A 700 3.64 1.63 -3.20
CA ALA A 700 4.35 1.04 -2.05
C ALA A 700 5.74 1.64 -1.85
N ILE A 701 6.42 2.00 -2.94
CA ILE A 701 7.78 2.54 -2.93
C ILE A 701 7.77 3.97 -3.47
N PRO A 702 8.22 4.97 -2.71
CA PRO A 702 8.35 6.34 -3.20
C PRO A 702 9.36 6.46 -4.34
N SER A 703 9.10 7.35 -5.28
CA SER A 703 10.01 7.66 -6.39
C SER A 703 9.93 9.12 -6.82
N SER A 704 10.95 9.59 -7.55
CA SER A 704 10.88 10.84 -8.32
C SER A 704 10.68 10.64 -9.83
N GLU A 705 10.76 9.38 -10.28
CA GLU A 705 10.60 9.00 -11.67
C GLU A 705 9.11 8.89 -12.00
N GLN A 706 8.60 9.77 -12.87
CA GLN A 706 7.15 9.81 -13.13
C GLN A 706 6.65 8.60 -13.94
N THR A 707 7.58 7.90 -14.60
CA THR A 707 7.29 6.68 -15.34
C THR A 707 7.28 5.42 -14.45
N ASP A 708 7.62 5.54 -13.17
CA ASP A 708 7.46 4.43 -12.23
C ASP A 708 5.95 4.08 -12.08
N PRO A 709 5.64 2.79 -11.79
CA PRO A 709 4.27 2.31 -11.74
C PRO A 709 3.37 3.13 -10.82
N ASP A 710 2.18 3.49 -11.32
CA ASP A 710 1.16 4.26 -10.61
C ASP A 710 1.68 5.56 -9.95
N TYR A 711 2.68 6.23 -10.52
CA TYR A 711 3.23 7.48 -9.97
C TYR A 711 2.15 8.56 -9.74
N TYR A 712 1.20 8.69 -10.67
CA TYR A 712 0.00 9.54 -10.53
C TYR A 712 -1.22 8.71 -10.12
N LEU A 713 -1.06 7.80 -9.16
CA LEU A 713 -2.18 7.04 -8.61
C LEU A 713 -3.23 8.03 -8.11
N ALA A 714 -4.38 8.02 -8.76
CA ALA A 714 -5.53 8.79 -8.38
C ALA A 714 -6.80 8.00 -8.64
N ASN A 715 -7.71 8.02 -7.69
CA ASN A 715 -9.05 7.50 -7.89
C ASN A 715 -9.95 8.64 -8.37
N ILE A 716 -10.48 8.53 -9.57
CA ILE A 716 -11.38 9.54 -10.14
C ILE A 716 -12.65 9.83 -9.32
N MET A 717 -13.00 9.03 -8.32
CA MET A 717 -14.11 9.30 -7.43
C MET A 717 -13.69 10.03 -6.14
N VAL A 718 -12.38 10.06 -5.81
CA VAL A 718 -11.81 10.64 -4.58
C VAL A 718 -10.76 11.71 -4.89
N GLU A 719 -10.26 11.77 -6.12
CA GLU A 719 -9.14 12.57 -6.63
C GLU A 719 -9.40 12.97 -8.09
N SER A 720 -10.58 13.51 -8.37
CA SER A 720 -11.13 13.68 -9.74
C SER A 720 -10.57 14.85 -10.55
N SER A 721 -9.92 15.81 -9.89
CA SER A 721 -9.62 17.11 -10.48
C SER A 721 -8.32 17.07 -11.30
N GLN A 722 -8.41 17.37 -12.59
CA GLN A 722 -7.26 17.71 -13.44
C GLN A 722 -7.27 19.22 -13.70
N PRO A 723 -6.19 19.96 -13.42
CA PRO A 723 -4.85 19.53 -13.00
C PRO A 723 -4.68 19.35 -11.48
N GLY A 724 -5.80 19.43 -10.73
CA GLY A 724 -5.86 19.46 -9.28
C GLY A 724 -5.04 18.40 -8.54
N ILE A 725 -5.67 17.31 -8.10
CA ILE A 725 -4.95 16.21 -7.43
C ILE A 725 -4.73 14.97 -8.31
N GLN A 726 -5.42 14.87 -9.45
CA GLN A 726 -5.29 13.69 -10.31
C GLN A 726 -3.89 13.53 -10.93
N LEU A 727 -3.30 14.62 -11.43
CA LEU A 727 -1.94 14.66 -12.01
C LEU A 727 -0.99 15.47 -11.13
N PHE A 728 -1.23 15.42 -9.82
CA PHE A 728 -0.45 16.10 -8.81
C PHE A 728 0.93 15.48 -8.65
N ARG A 729 1.93 16.34 -8.43
CA ARG A 729 3.23 16.00 -7.88
C ARG A 729 3.77 17.20 -7.11
N GLY A 730 4.66 16.95 -6.15
CA GLY A 730 5.28 18.01 -5.37
C GLY A 730 4.31 18.59 -4.35
N SER A 731 3.92 19.86 -4.49
CA SER A 731 3.03 20.54 -3.55
C SER A 731 1.95 21.35 -4.25
N ASN A 732 0.81 21.48 -3.60
CA ASN A 732 -0.23 22.43 -3.95
C ASN A 732 -0.35 23.46 -2.81
N SER A 733 -0.81 24.66 -3.09
CA SER A 733 -1.21 25.63 -2.06
C SER A 733 -2.67 25.41 -1.68
N PHE A 734 -2.90 24.87 -0.49
CA PHE A 734 -4.20 24.68 0.14
C PHE A 734 -4.23 25.22 1.58
N PRO A 735 -5.38 25.80 2.01
CA PRO A 735 -6.60 26.06 1.23
C PRO A 735 -6.35 26.99 0.04
N ILE A 736 -7.22 26.94 -0.97
CA ILE A 736 -7.10 27.83 -2.15
C ILE A 736 -7.14 29.29 -1.65
N PRO A 737 -6.19 30.16 -2.07
CA PRO A 737 -6.19 31.55 -1.65
C PRO A 737 -7.41 32.32 -2.18
N GLU A 738 -7.67 33.50 -1.61
CA GLU A 738 -8.83 34.35 -1.98
C GLU A 738 -8.81 34.79 -3.46
N ASP A 739 -7.66 34.76 -4.11
CA ASP A 739 -7.50 35.05 -5.55
C ASP A 739 -8.03 33.93 -6.46
N SER A 740 -8.49 32.81 -5.89
CA SER A 740 -9.03 31.64 -6.61
C SER A 740 -8.02 30.95 -7.54
N VAL A 741 -6.71 31.11 -7.27
CA VAL A 741 -5.63 30.47 -8.03
C VAL A 741 -5.12 29.23 -7.27
N LEU A 742 -5.27 28.05 -7.87
CA LEU A 742 -4.58 26.86 -7.38
C LEU A 742 -3.10 26.98 -7.75
N THR A 743 -2.18 27.01 -6.79
CA THR A 743 -0.74 26.99 -7.08
C THR A 743 -0.20 25.57 -6.95
N ASN A 744 0.44 25.04 -8.00
CA ASN A 744 1.01 23.69 -8.05
C ASN A 744 2.53 23.75 -8.27
N THR A 745 3.30 23.61 -7.18
CA THR A 745 4.76 23.59 -7.16
C THR A 745 5.25 22.16 -7.43
N ARG A 746 5.41 21.82 -8.71
CA ARG A 746 5.62 20.44 -9.18
C ARG A 746 6.98 19.83 -8.82
N ASP A 747 8.01 20.65 -8.65
CA ASP A 747 9.38 20.25 -8.33
C ASP A 747 9.63 20.10 -6.82
N PHE A 748 8.63 20.43 -6.00
CA PHE A 748 8.75 20.36 -4.55
C PHE A 748 9.09 18.94 -4.07
N LYS A 749 9.97 18.86 -3.07
CA LYS A 749 10.31 17.60 -2.40
C LYS A 749 9.30 17.35 -1.28
N ASN A 750 8.32 16.51 -1.56
CA ASN A 750 7.18 16.26 -0.67
C ASN A 750 7.28 14.96 0.14
N ILE A 751 8.23 14.08 -0.16
CA ILE A 751 8.39 12.83 0.61
C ILE A 751 9.66 12.87 1.43
N ARG A 752 9.52 12.53 2.72
CA ARG A 752 10.64 12.10 3.57
C ARG A 752 10.52 10.59 3.66
N VAL A 753 11.43 9.85 3.06
CA VAL A 753 11.45 8.41 3.35
C VAL A 753 12.03 8.29 4.77
N PRO A 754 11.25 7.86 5.79
CA PRO A 754 11.82 7.66 7.11
C PRO A 754 12.98 6.68 6.94
N ASP A 755 14.17 7.23 7.17
CA ASP A 755 15.43 6.53 7.24
C ASP A 755 16.04 5.99 5.94
N TYR A 756 16.02 6.74 4.83
CA TYR A 756 17.11 6.59 3.86
C TYR A 756 18.45 7.18 4.33
N ASP A 757 18.40 8.13 5.26
CA ASP A 757 19.56 8.98 5.56
C ASP A 757 19.46 9.70 6.91
N HIS A 758 18.57 9.28 7.83
CA HIS A 758 18.12 10.14 8.95
C HIS A 758 17.72 11.57 8.48
N SER A 759 17.23 11.70 7.24
CA SER A 759 17.11 13.02 6.62
C SER A 759 16.05 13.86 7.33
N THR A 760 16.47 15.02 7.85
CA THR A 760 15.57 16.07 8.33
C THR A 760 14.91 16.84 7.19
N LYS A 761 15.19 16.45 5.93
CA LYS A 761 14.75 17.11 4.70
C LYS A 761 14.11 16.10 3.74
N SER A 762 13.06 16.53 3.04
CA SER A 762 12.47 15.75 1.96
C SER A 762 13.44 15.60 0.79
N THR A 763 13.48 14.42 0.18
CA THR A 763 14.46 14.09 -0.87
C THR A 763 13.82 13.71 -2.21
N LEU A 764 12.55 13.33 -2.20
CA LEU A 764 11.83 12.87 -3.39
C LEU A 764 10.64 13.77 -3.72
N THR A 765 10.36 13.88 -5.02
CA THR A 765 9.16 14.52 -5.56
C THR A 765 8.24 13.41 -6.05
N MET A 766 7.16 13.12 -5.33
CA MET A 766 6.20 12.07 -5.66
C MET A 766 4.85 12.65 -6.04
N GLY A 767 4.11 11.93 -6.89
CA GLY A 767 2.74 12.23 -7.27
C GLY A 767 1.70 11.30 -6.65
N GLY A 768 0.43 11.52 -7.02
CA GLY A 768 -0.70 10.70 -6.58
C GLY A 768 -0.92 10.69 -5.06
N CYS A 769 -1.64 9.68 -4.58
CA CYS A 769 -1.98 9.49 -3.16
C CYS A 769 -0.76 9.64 -2.23
N MET A 770 0.31 8.88 -2.48
CA MET A 770 1.53 8.87 -1.67
C MET A 770 2.18 10.26 -1.66
N GLY A 771 2.27 10.92 -2.81
CA GLY A 771 2.79 12.28 -2.92
C GLY A 771 1.97 13.29 -2.10
N CYS A 772 0.64 13.23 -2.21
CA CYS A 772 -0.26 14.11 -1.47
C CYS A 772 -0.08 13.91 0.03
N HIS A 773 -0.17 12.66 0.51
CA HIS A 773 0.04 12.31 1.92
C HIS A 773 1.48 12.56 2.40
N GLY A 774 2.45 12.59 1.48
CA GLY A 774 3.81 13.03 1.74
C GLY A 774 3.89 14.43 2.32
N ILE A 775 3.00 15.35 1.91
CA ILE A 775 2.92 16.69 2.50
C ILE A 775 2.54 16.62 3.98
N ALA A 776 1.58 15.76 4.36
CA ALA A 776 1.22 15.51 5.75
C ALA A 776 2.43 15.08 6.58
N GLN A 777 3.23 14.19 6.00
CA GLN A 777 4.44 13.71 6.65
C GLN A 777 5.53 14.79 6.73
N SER A 778 5.85 15.43 5.61
CA SER A 778 7.06 16.23 5.47
C SER A 778 6.93 17.68 5.93
N GLN A 779 5.74 18.26 5.82
CA GLN A 779 5.43 19.63 6.23
C GLN A 779 4.65 19.66 7.54
N LEU A 780 3.66 18.77 7.68
CA LEU A 780 2.75 18.77 8.84
C LEU A 780 3.23 17.87 9.97
N GLN A 781 4.26 17.04 9.73
CA GLN A 781 4.88 16.16 10.72
C GLN A 781 3.92 15.07 11.25
N GLN A 782 3.08 14.50 10.37
CA GLN A 782 1.94 13.63 10.74
C GLN A 782 2.00 12.19 10.21
N GLY A 783 3.19 11.68 9.84
CA GLY A 783 3.34 10.25 9.52
C GLY A 783 2.44 9.74 8.40
N PHE A 784 2.32 10.50 7.31
CA PHE A 784 1.45 10.27 6.13
C PHE A 784 -0.07 10.30 6.41
N SER A 785 -0.52 10.68 7.61
CA SER A 785 -1.94 10.84 7.91
C SER A 785 -2.36 12.30 7.88
N PHE A 786 -3.46 12.61 7.20
CA PHE A 786 -4.11 13.93 7.32
C PHE A 786 -5.08 14.03 8.51
N LEU A 787 -5.40 12.91 9.17
CA LEU A 787 -6.37 12.91 10.27
C LEU A 787 -5.87 13.69 11.49
N PHE A 788 -4.56 13.73 11.71
CA PHE A 788 -3.94 14.44 12.83
C PHE A 788 -3.78 15.95 12.57
N ASP A 789 -3.95 16.43 11.33
CA ASP A 789 -3.83 17.86 11.02
C ASP A 789 -4.91 18.70 11.65
N ALA A 790 -6.13 18.18 11.63
CA ALA A 790 -7.30 18.87 12.14
C ALA A 790 -7.12 19.32 13.60
N ILE A 791 -6.31 18.60 14.40
CA ILE A 791 -6.15 18.84 15.83
C ILE A 791 -4.77 19.37 16.24
N LYS A 792 -3.87 19.62 15.29
CA LYS A 792 -2.53 20.14 15.59
C LYS A 792 -2.63 21.56 16.17
N PRO A 793 -2.06 21.85 17.36
CA PRO A 793 -2.04 23.20 17.91
C PRO A 793 -1.30 24.17 16.99
N PRO A 794 -1.77 25.42 16.86
CA PRO A 794 -1.12 26.41 16.02
C PRO A 794 0.21 26.83 16.67
N LYS A 795 1.25 27.03 15.85
CA LYS A 795 2.58 27.45 16.31
C LYS A 795 2.63 28.92 16.76
N VAL A 796 1.66 29.73 16.35
CA VAL A 796 1.57 31.16 16.65
C VAL A 796 0.40 31.44 17.57
N LYS A 797 0.48 32.54 18.32
CA LYS A 797 -0.57 32.94 19.27
C LYS A 797 -1.85 33.37 18.53
N PRO A 798 -3.04 33.18 19.13
CA PRO A 798 -4.29 33.74 18.62
C PRO A 798 -4.17 35.23 18.28
N ARG A 799 -4.84 35.65 17.20
CA ARG A 799 -4.92 37.05 16.71
C ARG A 799 -3.64 37.62 16.08
N THR A 800 -2.67 36.79 15.71
CA THR A 800 -1.63 37.21 14.76
C THR A 800 -2.15 37.05 13.32
N PRO A 801 -1.66 37.83 12.34
CA PRO A 801 -2.07 37.71 10.93
C PRO A 801 -1.88 36.30 10.34
N ASN A 802 -1.02 35.49 10.94
CA ASN A 802 -0.66 34.15 10.51
C ASN A 802 -1.29 33.05 11.40
N PHE A 803 -2.18 33.40 12.32
CA PHE A 803 -2.88 32.44 13.18
C PHE A 803 -3.93 31.68 12.39
N VAL A 804 -3.75 30.36 12.29
CA VAL A 804 -4.77 29.44 11.80
C VAL A 804 -5.35 28.72 13.01
N GLU A 805 -6.63 28.96 13.30
CA GLU A 805 -7.32 28.23 14.37
C GLU A 805 -7.41 26.74 14.01
N PRO A 806 -7.05 25.80 14.90
CA PRO A 806 -7.28 24.38 14.67
C PRO A 806 -8.77 24.18 14.40
N THR A 807 -9.08 23.82 13.15
CA THR A 807 -10.47 23.66 12.74
C THR A 807 -11.07 22.37 13.27
N GLY A 808 -10.29 21.40 13.75
CA GLY A 808 -10.68 20.29 14.62
C GLY A 808 -12.03 19.64 14.33
N PHE A 809 -12.31 19.30 13.07
CA PHE A 809 -13.64 18.84 12.62
C PHE A 809 -14.75 19.73 13.21
N LYS A 810 -14.68 21.03 12.92
CA LYS A 810 -15.51 22.09 13.53
C LYS A 810 -17.00 21.77 13.43
N ASN A 811 -17.42 21.43 12.20
CA ASN A 811 -18.76 21.12 11.76
C ASN A 811 -18.73 20.02 10.68
N PRO A 812 -19.80 19.21 10.55
CA PRO A 812 -20.01 18.37 9.39
C PRO A 812 -20.27 19.22 8.14
N GLU A 813 -19.88 18.72 6.97
CA GLU A 813 -20.21 19.37 5.70
C GLU A 813 -21.61 18.97 5.24
N THR A 814 -22.44 19.95 4.91
CA THR A 814 -23.77 19.68 4.35
C THR A 814 -23.72 19.38 2.85
N VAL A 815 -24.63 18.52 2.41
CA VAL A 815 -24.87 18.17 1.00
C VAL A 815 -25.31 19.43 0.23
N GLY A 816 -24.74 19.61 -0.95
CA GLY A 816 -24.94 20.71 -1.87
C GLY A 816 -23.63 21.24 -2.43
N LEU A 817 -23.75 22.13 -3.43
CA LEU A 817 -22.65 22.98 -3.87
C LEU A 817 -22.59 24.22 -2.96
N PRO A 818 -21.66 24.31 -2.01
CA PRO A 818 -21.47 25.50 -1.19
C PRO A 818 -20.93 26.69 -2.00
N ASP A 819 -21.11 27.90 -1.47
CA ASP A 819 -20.45 29.09 -1.99
C ASP A 819 -18.92 29.04 -1.77
N PRO A 820 -18.14 29.88 -2.48
CA PRO A 820 -16.67 29.85 -2.42
C PRO A 820 -16.10 30.05 -1.02
N HIS A 821 -16.72 30.90 -0.19
CA HIS A 821 -16.25 31.14 1.17
C HIS A 821 -16.43 29.87 2.02
N THR A 822 -17.61 29.25 1.97
CA THR A 822 -17.84 27.98 2.67
C THR A 822 -16.91 26.87 2.17
N MET A 823 -16.63 26.76 0.87
CA MET A 823 -15.62 25.81 0.38
C MET A 823 -14.23 26.07 0.96
N SER A 824 -13.80 27.34 1.01
CA SER A 824 -12.51 27.70 1.60
C SER A 824 -12.44 27.38 3.09
N GLU A 825 -13.53 27.57 3.85
CA GLU A 825 -13.61 27.14 5.25
C GLU A 825 -13.55 25.61 5.39
N ARG A 826 -14.20 24.85 4.49
CA ARG A 826 -14.08 23.38 4.45
C ARG A 826 -12.64 22.93 4.20
N ALA A 827 -11.94 23.61 3.30
CA ALA A 827 -10.53 23.33 2.97
C ALA A 827 -9.56 23.62 4.14
N ARG A 828 -9.89 24.53 5.07
CA ARG A 828 -9.04 24.81 6.26
C ARG A 828 -8.88 23.61 7.21
N LYS A 829 -9.63 22.53 7.03
CA LYS A 829 -9.42 21.24 7.72
C LYS A 829 -8.20 20.47 7.20
N TYR A 830 -7.74 20.81 6.00
CA TYR A 830 -6.67 20.14 5.26
C TYR A 830 -5.66 21.20 4.81
N ALA A 831 -5.03 21.92 5.74
CA ALA A 831 -4.13 23.00 5.37
C ALA A 831 -2.84 22.42 4.73
N LEU A 832 -2.86 22.19 3.41
CA LEU A 832 -1.72 21.69 2.63
C LEU A 832 -1.01 22.87 1.99
N GLY A 833 -0.12 23.58 2.68
CA GLY A 833 0.63 24.62 1.98
C GLY A 833 1.37 25.63 2.85
N PHE A 834 2.32 26.30 2.20
CA PHE A 834 3.19 27.33 2.76
C PHE A 834 2.43 28.56 3.21
N GLN A 835 2.83 29.13 4.35
CA GLN A 835 2.73 30.58 4.52
C GLN A 835 3.87 31.22 3.71
N SER A 836 3.57 32.26 2.94
CA SER A 836 4.46 32.88 1.95
C SER A 836 5.84 33.33 2.44
N GLN A 837 6.09 33.34 3.75
CA GLN A 837 7.39 33.72 4.35
C GLN A 837 8.41 32.58 4.39
N ASP A 838 8.00 31.30 4.34
CA ASP A 838 8.91 30.16 4.54
C ASP A 838 9.76 29.82 3.29
N VAL A 839 9.38 30.35 2.11
CA VAL A 839 10.05 30.07 0.82
C VAL A 839 11.42 30.77 0.73
N VAL A 840 11.63 31.84 1.50
CA VAL A 840 12.87 32.64 1.45
C VAL A 840 13.95 32.07 2.38
N GLU A 841 13.60 31.36 3.45
CA GLU A 841 14.59 30.84 4.41
C GLU A 841 15.07 29.40 4.11
N GLY A 842 14.28 28.61 3.36
CA GLY A 842 14.57 27.18 3.13
C GLY A 842 15.42 26.86 1.90
N THR A 843 15.56 27.78 0.96
CA THR A 843 16.27 27.56 -0.32
C THR A 843 17.67 28.16 -0.37
N GLY A 844 18.10 28.83 0.71
CA GLY A 844 19.42 29.42 0.84
C GLY A 844 20.03 29.14 2.21
N LYS A 845 20.46 27.90 2.46
CA LYS A 845 21.54 27.52 3.38
C LYS A 845 21.96 26.07 3.18
#